data_AF-V4XRX5-F1
#
_entry.id   AF-V4XRX5-F1
#
_cell.length_a   1.000
_cell.length_b   1.000
_cell.length_c   1.000
_cell.angle_alpha   90.00
_cell.angle_beta   90.00
_cell.angle_gamma   90.00
#
_symmetry.space_group_name_H-M   'P 1'
#
loop_
_entity.id
_entity.type
_entity.pdbx_description
1 polymer ?
#
loop_
_entity_poly.entity_id
_entity_poly.type
_entity_poly.pdbx_seq_one_letter_code
_entity_poly.pdbx_strand_id
1 'polypeptide(L)'
;MASALDEDTQQSLAAGRESARAFLRSIQKDLQKVFVVFLIGFLGTFWALRVYVWDYLFAMTRSNMTAAIAEEVDVIATTPFEVILLQAKIGLIVGAIVCLPVLLYFGRDELRDRGMWPQSPIPRWKVAAIALLGASLFSVGVAYGVFAFFPIMFSFLAGFGLEAGIQPTYGIVMWTEFIVFLSLSFGLAGQMPLLITGLSYSGVVQYETFRDKWRYAVVAIFVFGAMFSPPDPFTQLMWAFPLIALYGFSLYLAKLVVTAQRSSDRIRVAGAVRNHWNVVGGAGVLGGALVYAFYEYGVRSTVNDLLRAAGSDWRFFVPGDGLGIADPTTALAAYAGVWALTFVAFATLWAVYADLDTTSAGYQYGDPTAVDLDELDAAGIRAAPDEAFTESSEDELLARAQAAVDDDDPEKAQAILDRADEAPEPDDTEGAAGDEPAGGLAATVGDRTSRASSTFLSELTDGDDAEDDIGGYYTDLRFVLDSLRSKSFILLVVFGGVMAATFTWLYIGGLEAVRADLQSRVPAAVGGGINIITLHPVEALIFMVKVSLLLGAIAVFPVLLYSAWPALRDRGFVAGRARQVYLWAGALFGGLIGGFALGYTTIAPAIIGWLVTDAANADMIITYQVSDFMWLVIFTTIGIGLLADIPILMLLLNKSGVPYDGFRGRWREVTVGIMLAAAVFTPADVITMFLVTLPLMATYGIGLGVLFLVTAGGRRDLSPPAEIVGR
;
A
#
# COMPACT_ATOMS: atom_id res chain seq x y z
N MET A 1 16.42 -47.41 27.00
CA MET A 1 16.78 -46.00 26.74
C MET A 1 15.52 -45.21 26.43
N ALA A 2 14.84 -44.68 27.45
CA ALA A 2 13.75 -43.70 27.29
C ALA A 2 13.51 -43.01 28.64
N SER A 3 14.43 -42.15 29.06
CA SER A 3 14.23 -41.21 30.17
C SER A 3 15.33 -40.15 30.06
N ALA A 4 15.05 -39.11 29.29
CA ALA A 4 15.94 -37.95 29.14
C ALA A 4 15.12 -36.64 29.09
N LEU A 5 13.90 -36.67 29.65
CA LEU A 5 13.07 -35.48 29.80
C LEU A 5 12.78 -35.32 31.28
N ASP A 6 13.16 -34.16 31.80
CA ASP A 6 12.98 -33.75 33.18
C ASP A 6 11.50 -33.83 33.59
N GLU A 7 11.22 -34.12 34.86
CA GLU A 7 9.87 -34.42 35.34
C GLU A 7 8.91 -33.23 35.12
N ASP A 8 9.41 -32.00 35.27
CA ASP A 8 8.72 -30.74 34.97
C ASP A 8 8.42 -30.57 33.46
N THR A 9 9.29 -31.08 32.59
CA THR A 9 9.08 -31.04 31.13
C THR A 9 8.00 -32.05 30.72
N GLN A 10 7.96 -33.21 31.38
CA GLN A 10 6.90 -34.18 31.15
C GLN A 10 5.54 -33.69 31.68
N GLN A 11 5.54 -32.99 32.82
CA GLN A 11 4.32 -32.43 33.41
C GLN A 11 3.76 -31.27 32.59
N SER A 12 4.61 -30.37 32.09
CA SER A 12 4.19 -29.29 31.17
C SER A 12 3.72 -29.82 29.82
N LEU A 13 4.36 -30.85 29.27
CA LEU A 13 3.90 -31.54 28.05
C LEU A 13 2.57 -32.29 28.26
N ALA A 14 2.38 -32.89 29.44
CA ALA A 14 1.12 -33.54 29.79
C ALA A 14 -0.01 -32.51 29.95
N ALA A 15 0.24 -31.41 30.66
CA ALA A 15 -0.69 -30.28 30.79
C ALA A 15 -0.98 -29.63 29.42
N GLY A 16 0.01 -29.51 28.55
CA GLY A 16 -0.13 -29.04 27.16
C GLY A 16 -0.97 -29.99 26.29
N ARG A 17 -0.79 -31.31 26.41
CA ARG A 17 -1.61 -32.29 25.70
C ARG A 17 -3.03 -32.36 26.24
N GLU A 18 -3.20 -32.24 27.55
CA GLU A 18 -4.51 -32.27 28.20
C GLU A 18 -5.31 -31.01 27.85
N SER A 19 -4.68 -29.83 27.88
CA SER A 19 -5.27 -28.56 27.44
C SER A 19 -5.58 -28.55 25.93
N ALA A 20 -4.73 -29.16 25.09
CA ALA A 20 -5.01 -29.35 23.66
C ALA A 20 -6.17 -30.35 23.43
N ARG A 21 -6.21 -31.47 24.15
CA ARG A 21 -7.34 -32.42 24.07
C ARG A 21 -8.65 -31.85 24.60
N ALA A 22 -8.59 -31.02 25.64
CA ALA A 22 -9.75 -30.32 26.15
C ALA A 22 -10.24 -29.26 25.15
N PHE A 23 -9.32 -28.50 24.54
CA PHE A 23 -9.64 -27.53 23.47
C PHE A 23 -10.30 -28.20 22.27
N LEU A 24 -9.72 -29.29 21.79
CA LEU A 24 -10.27 -30.06 20.67
C LEU A 24 -11.64 -30.68 21.03
N ARG A 25 -11.84 -31.15 22.28
CA ARG A 25 -13.15 -31.64 22.74
C ARG A 25 -14.19 -30.54 22.88
N SER A 26 -13.80 -29.36 23.36
CA SER A 26 -14.65 -28.17 23.46
C SER A 26 -15.13 -27.72 22.08
N ILE A 27 -14.18 -27.58 21.14
CA ILE A 27 -14.50 -27.34 19.73
C ILE A 27 -15.44 -28.43 19.25
N GLN A 28 -15.09 -29.71 19.38
CA GLN A 28 -15.88 -30.84 18.87
C GLN A 28 -17.31 -30.94 19.45
N LYS A 29 -17.53 -30.51 20.71
CA LYS A 29 -18.83 -30.56 21.39
C LYS A 29 -19.88 -29.65 20.74
N ASP A 30 -19.48 -28.43 20.36
CA ASP A 30 -20.38 -27.45 19.74
C ASP A 30 -20.04 -27.16 18.27
N LEU A 31 -19.01 -27.81 17.70
CA LEU A 31 -18.60 -27.68 16.30
C LEU A 31 -19.75 -27.98 15.35
N GLN A 32 -20.62 -28.93 15.68
CA GLN A 32 -21.77 -29.25 14.83
C GLN A 32 -22.71 -28.04 14.71
N LYS A 33 -22.99 -27.31 15.80
CA LYS A 33 -23.88 -26.13 15.76
C LYS A 33 -23.22 -24.98 15.01
N VAL A 34 -21.93 -24.77 15.28
CA VAL A 34 -21.08 -23.79 14.60
C VAL A 34 -21.05 -24.09 13.08
N PHE A 35 -20.86 -25.36 12.70
CA PHE A 35 -20.86 -25.82 11.32
C PHE A 35 -22.23 -25.68 10.64
N VAL A 36 -23.34 -25.90 11.36
CA VAL A 36 -24.69 -25.66 10.82
C VAL A 36 -24.89 -24.18 10.53
N VAL A 37 -24.46 -23.27 11.41
CA VAL A 37 -24.52 -21.82 11.15
C VAL A 37 -23.63 -21.42 9.97
N PHE A 38 -22.42 -21.96 9.91
CA PHE A 38 -21.54 -21.80 8.75
C PHE A 38 -22.23 -22.26 7.45
N LEU A 39 -22.87 -23.43 7.45
CA LEU A 39 -23.55 -24.00 6.29
C LEU A 39 -24.76 -23.16 5.87
N ILE A 40 -25.53 -22.63 6.83
CA ILE A 40 -26.64 -21.70 6.56
C ILE A 40 -26.10 -20.42 5.94
N GLY A 41 -25.01 -19.86 6.46
CA GLY A 41 -24.36 -18.69 5.86
C GLY A 41 -23.87 -18.98 4.44
N PHE A 42 -23.14 -20.09 4.26
CA PHE A 42 -22.61 -20.53 2.97
C PHE A 42 -23.71 -20.72 1.92
N LEU A 43 -24.72 -21.57 2.22
CA LEU A 43 -25.82 -21.86 1.29
C LEU A 43 -26.73 -20.63 1.09
N GLY A 44 -26.95 -19.84 2.13
CA GLY A 44 -27.69 -18.59 2.07
C GLY A 44 -27.03 -17.57 1.14
N THR A 45 -25.71 -17.44 1.18
CA THR A 45 -24.95 -16.61 0.24
C THR A 45 -25.06 -17.13 -1.19
N PHE A 46 -24.98 -18.44 -1.43
CA PHE A 46 -25.20 -19.02 -2.75
C PHE A 46 -26.58 -18.68 -3.32
N TRP A 47 -27.61 -18.83 -2.50
CA TRP A 47 -28.98 -18.52 -2.87
C TRP A 47 -29.16 -17.02 -3.15
N ALA A 48 -28.66 -16.15 -2.26
CA ALA A 48 -28.73 -14.70 -2.44
C ALA A 48 -27.99 -14.23 -3.70
N LEU A 49 -26.80 -14.78 -3.99
CA LEU A 49 -26.03 -14.48 -5.19
C LEU A 49 -26.81 -14.80 -6.46
N ARG A 50 -27.44 -15.98 -6.51
CA ARG A 50 -28.16 -16.45 -7.70
C ARG A 50 -29.50 -15.75 -7.93
N VAL A 51 -30.20 -15.35 -6.86
CA VAL A 51 -31.57 -14.83 -6.96
C VAL A 51 -31.62 -13.31 -7.02
N TYR A 52 -30.67 -12.61 -6.38
CA TYR A 52 -30.79 -11.17 -6.20
C TYR A 52 -29.48 -10.41 -6.45
N VAL A 53 -28.37 -10.83 -5.83
CA VAL A 53 -27.17 -9.98 -5.77
C VAL A 53 -26.54 -9.81 -7.15
N TRP A 54 -26.51 -10.83 -8.02
CA TRP A 54 -25.95 -10.65 -9.36
C TRP A 54 -26.74 -9.68 -10.22
N ASP A 55 -28.06 -9.86 -10.32
CA ASP A 55 -28.93 -8.96 -11.06
C ASP A 55 -28.81 -7.53 -10.53
N TYR A 56 -28.72 -7.38 -9.21
CA TYR A 56 -28.53 -6.09 -8.57
C TYR A 56 -27.18 -5.45 -8.93
N LEU A 57 -26.06 -6.18 -8.81
CA LEU A 57 -24.73 -5.66 -9.13
C LEU A 57 -24.62 -5.30 -10.62
N PHE A 58 -25.17 -6.12 -11.53
CA PHE A 58 -25.18 -5.80 -12.96
C PHE A 58 -26.05 -4.58 -13.28
N ALA A 59 -27.27 -4.51 -12.72
CA ALA A 59 -28.15 -3.37 -12.92
C ALA A 59 -27.53 -2.08 -12.38
N MET A 60 -26.88 -2.16 -11.23
CA MET A 60 -26.19 -1.05 -10.61
C MET A 60 -24.98 -0.58 -11.44
N THR A 61 -24.18 -1.50 -11.96
CA THR A 61 -23.06 -1.15 -12.83
C THR A 61 -23.54 -0.44 -14.09
N ARG A 62 -24.60 -0.93 -14.75
CA ARG A 62 -25.12 -0.33 -15.99
C ARG A 62 -25.86 0.99 -15.77
N SER A 63 -26.65 1.10 -14.70
CA SER A 63 -27.49 2.28 -14.45
C SER A 63 -26.74 3.55 -14.05
N ASN A 64 -25.51 3.42 -13.56
CA ASN A 64 -24.68 4.54 -13.12
C ASN A 64 -23.66 5.00 -14.18
N MET A 65 -23.77 4.49 -15.41
CA MET A 65 -22.95 4.91 -16.54
C MET A 65 -23.77 5.68 -17.56
N THR A 66 -23.09 6.44 -18.41
CA THR A 66 -23.69 7.00 -19.62
C THR A 66 -24.11 5.89 -20.57
N ALA A 67 -25.26 6.09 -21.24
CA ALA A 67 -25.85 5.09 -22.13
C ALA A 67 -24.87 4.55 -23.17
N ALA A 68 -23.98 5.40 -23.69
CA ALA A 68 -22.93 5.03 -24.65
C ALA A 68 -21.88 4.06 -24.06
N ILE A 69 -21.54 4.20 -22.77
CA ILE A 69 -20.58 3.32 -22.09
C ILE A 69 -21.28 2.02 -21.68
N ALA A 70 -22.50 2.12 -21.16
CA ALA A 70 -23.26 0.97 -20.65
C ALA A 70 -23.60 -0.08 -21.72
N GLU A 71 -23.74 0.34 -22.99
CA GLU A 71 -24.00 -0.56 -24.12
C GLU A 71 -22.77 -1.38 -24.52
N GLU A 72 -21.58 -0.81 -24.37
CA GLU A 72 -20.30 -1.45 -24.73
C GLU A 72 -19.70 -2.29 -23.60
N VAL A 73 -20.12 -2.05 -22.35
CA VAL A 73 -19.64 -2.82 -21.19
C VAL A 73 -20.25 -4.21 -21.15
N ASP A 74 -19.38 -5.21 -21.24
CA ASP A 74 -19.75 -6.61 -21.13
C ASP A 74 -19.02 -7.30 -19.97
N VAL A 75 -19.68 -8.27 -19.34
CA VAL A 75 -19.08 -9.07 -18.26
C VAL A 75 -19.19 -10.54 -18.61
N ILE A 76 -18.03 -11.16 -18.83
CA ILE A 76 -17.91 -12.52 -19.36
C ILE A 76 -17.32 -13.48 -18.32
N ALA A 77 -17.60 -14.77 -18.48
CA ALA A 77 -16.86 -15.83 -17.80
C ALA A 77 -15.81 -16.40 -18.77
N THR A 78 -14.56 -16.47 -18.34
CA THR A 78 -13.45 -16.99 -19.16
C THR A 78 -13.39 -18.52 -19.15
N THR A 79 -13.85 -19.14 -18.07
CA THR A 79 -13.91 -20.61 -17.93
C THR A 79 -15.29 -21.08 -17.45
N PRO A 80 -15.73 -22.30 -17.82
CA PRO A 80 -17.07 -22.78 -17.51
C PRO A 80 -17.33 -22.95 -15.99
N PHE A 81 -16.30 -23.17 -15.18
CA PHE A 81 -16.44 -23.37 -13.73
C PHE A 81 -16.28 -22.07 -12.92
N GLU A 82 -15.91 -20.97 -13.56
CA GLU A 82 -15.48 -19.74 -12.90
C GLU A 82 -16.56 -19.17 -11.97
N VAL A 83 -17.80 -19.06 -12.46
CA VAL A 83 -18.93 -18.49 -11.70
C VAL A 83 -19.26 -19.33 -10.47
N ILE A 84 -19.23 -20.66 -10.59
CA ILE A 84 -19.55 -21.56 -9.48
C ILE A 84 -18.45 -21.51 -8.41
N LEU A 85 -17.17 -21.49 -8.83
CA LEU A 85 -16.04 -21.36 -7.92
C LEU A 85 -16.02 -20.00 -7.22
N LEU A 86 -16.38 -18.93 -7.92
CA LEU A 86 -16.52 -17.59 -7.34
C LEU A 86 -17.60 -17.57 -6.25
N GLN A 87 -18.79 -18.10 -6.55
CA GLN A 87 -19.87 -18.24 -5.57
C GLN A 87 -19.42 -19.05 -4.35
N ALA A 88 -18.65 -20.12 -4.55
CA ALA A 88 -18.09 -20.94 -3.48
C ALA A 88 -17.11 -20.16 -2.60
N LYS A 89 -16.18 -19.40 -3.20
CA LYS A 89 -15.22 -18.56 -2.47
C LYS A 89 -15.93 -17.52 -1.61
N ILE A 90 -16.89 -16.78 -2.17
CA ILE A 90 -17.66 -15.76 -1.44
C ILE A 90 -18.48 -16.40 -0.33
N GLY A 91 -19.19 -17.48 -0.63
CA GLY A 91 -19.98 -18.22 0.36
C GLY A 91 -19.14 -18.76 1.51
N LEU A 92 -17.91 -19.22 1.24
CA LEU A 92 -17.00 -19.70 2.28
C LEU A 92 -16.56 -18.57 3.22
N ILE A 93 -16.20 -17.42 2.67
CA ILE A 93 -15.79 -16.24 3.45
C ILE A 93 -16.97 -15.73 4.29
N VAL A 94 -18.13 -15.52 3.67
CA VAL A 94 -19.33 -15.02 4.37
C VAL A 94 -19.80 -16.03 5.41
N GLY A 95 -19.83 -17.33 5.07
CA GLY A 95 -20.15 -18.40 6.01
C GLY A 95 -19.22 -18.40 7.22
N ALA A 96 -17.91 -18.22 7.01
CA ALA A 96 -16.92 -18.12 8.09
C ALA A 96 -17.17 -16.89 8.98
N ILE A 97 -17.46 -15.73 8.38
CA ILE A 97 -17.77 -14.49 9.11
C ILE A 97 -19.04 -14.64 9.94
N VAL A 98 -20.12 -15.17 9.37
CA VAL A 98 -21.40 -15.38 10.05
C VAL A 98 -21.27 -16.40 11.19
N CYS A 99 -20.39 -17.38 11.01
CA CYS A 99 -20.08 -18.39 12.01
C CYS A 99 -19.27 -17.85 13.20
N LEU A 100 -18.48 -16.78 13.01
CA LEU A 100 -17.51 -16.30 13.99
C LEU A 100 -18.14 -15.81 15.31
N PRO A 101 -19.23 -15.01 15.33
CA PRO A 101 -19.92 -14.64 16.58
C PRO A 101 -20.45 -15.84 17.35
N VAL A 102 -20.95 -16.86 16.63
CA VAL A 102 -21.49 -18.08 17.23
C VAL A 102 -20.39 -18.96 17.80
N LEU A 103 -19.26 -19.07 17.08
CA LEU A 103 -18.05 -19.72 17.55
C LEU A 103 -17.55 -19.08 18.85
N LEU A 104 -17.49 -17.74 18.91
CA LEU A 104 -17.09 -17.00 20.11
C LEU A 104 -18.09 -17.18 21.25
N TYR A 105 -19.40 -17.23 20.97
CA TYR A 105 -20.43 -17.44 21.98
C TYR A 105 -20.34 -18.83 22.62
N PHE A 106 -20.17 -19.89 21.83
CA PHE A 106 -20.05 -21.26 22.37
C PHE A 106 -18.67 -21.51 22.98
N GLY A 107 -17.61 -20.93 22.41
CA GLY A 107 -16.25 -21.01 22.97
C GLY A 107 -16.04 -20.19 24.25
N ARG A 108 -17.00 -19.34 24.64
CA ARG A 108 -16.86 -18.42 25.77
C ARG A 108 -16.57 -19.12 27.10
N ASP A 109 -17.19 -20.28 27.35
CA ASP A 109 -17.14 -20.94 28.65
C ASP A 109 -15.73 -21.55 28.84
N GLU A 110 -15.16 -22.15 27.79
CA GLU A 110 -13.77 -22.59 27.78
C GLU A 110 -12.76 -21.45 27.85
N LEU A 111 -13.03 -20.32 27.18
CA LEU A 111 -12.18 -19.13 27.25
C LEU A 111 -12.17 -18.54 28.67
N ARG A 112 -13.30 -18.62 29.39
CA ARG A 112 -13.41 -18.22 30.81
C ARG A 112 -12.61 -19.14 31.72
N ASP A 113 -12.73 -20.44 31.52
CA ASP A 113 -12.00 -21.44 32.31
C ASP A 113 -10.47 -21.29 32.17
N ARG A 114 -10.01 -20.71 31.05
CA ARG A 114 -8.59 -20.45 30.76
C ARG A 114 -8.11 -19.05 31.15
N GLY A 115 -8.96 -18.22 31.73
CA GLY A 115 -8.63 -16.83 32.06
C GLY A 115 -8.40 -15.92 30.84
N MET A 116 -8.64 -16.40 29.61
CA MET A 116 -8.47 -15.63 28.37
C MET A 116 -9.74 -14.84 27.99
N TRP A 117 -10.85 -15.06 28.69
CA TRP A 117 -12.06 -14.28 28.50
C TRP A 117 -11.96 -12.95 29.26
N PRO A 118 -12.23 -11.80 28.60
CA PRO A 118 -12.14 -10.50 29.26
C PRO A 118 -13.08 -10.44 30.47
N GLN A 119 -12.51 -10.39 31.67
CA GLN A 119 -13.23 -10.03 32.89
C GLN A 119 -13.33 -8.51 32.97
N SER A 120 -13.97 -7.91 31.98
CA SER A 120 -14.12 -6.46 31.95
C SER A 120 -15.22 -6.03 32.94
N PRO A 121 -14.99 -5.02 33.79
CA PRO A 121 -16.02 -4.42 34.64
C PRO A 121 -17.11 -3.67 33.84
N ILE A 122 -16.99 -3.63 32.50
CA ILE A 122 -17.89 -2.92 31.61
C ILE A 122 -19.19 -3.72 31.43
N PRO A 123 -20.37 -3.12 31.68
CA PRO A 123 -21.67 -3.75 31.44
C PRO A 123 -21.81 -4.29 30.00
N ARG A 124 -22.35 -5.51 29.85
CA ARG A 124 -22.52 -6.18 28.55
C ARG A 124 -23.24 -5.33 27.49
N TRP A 125 -24.16 -4.47 27.92
CA TRP A 125 -24.88 -3.56 27.03
C TRP A 125 -23.98 -2.49 26.39
N LYS A 126 -22.95 -2.01 27.09
CA LYS A 126 -21.99 -1.04 26.53
C LYS A 126 -21.11 -1.69 25.48
N VAL A 127 -20.65 -2.92 25.73
CA VAL A 127 -19.90 -3.72 24.75
C VAL A 127 -20.78 -4.00 23.53
N ALA A 128 -22.03 -4.39 23.73
CA ALA A 128 -22.99 -4.59 22.64
C ALA A 128 -23.26 -3.30 21.85
N ALA A 129 -23.37 -2.15 22.52
CA ALA A 129 -23.55 -0.86 21.87
C ALA A 129 -22.33 -0.46 21.02
N ILE A 130 -21.10 -0.65 21.53
CA ILE A 130 -19.87 -0.41 20.77
C ILE A 130 -19.76 -1.37 19.58
N ALA A 131 -20.08 -2.65 19.78
CA ALA A 131 -20.08 -3.64 18.70
C ALA A 131 -21.13 -3.30 17.62
N LEU A 132 -22.32 -2.86 18.01
CA LEU A 132 -23.38 -2.43 17.10
C LEU A 132 -22.99 -1.15 16.35
N LEU A 133 -22.32 -0.21 17.02
CA LEU A 133 -21.77 0.99 16.39
C LEU A 133 -20.65 0.63 15.40
N GLY A 134 -19.74 -0.28 15.76
CA GLY A 134 -18.70 -0.76 14.85
C GLY A 134 -19.29 -1.45 13.61
N ALA A 135 -20.29 -2.31 13.80
CA ALA A 135 -21.01 -2.98 12.72
C ALA A 135 -21.76 -1.99 11.82
N SER A 136 -22.37 -0.94 12.39
CA SER A 136 -23.06 0.08 11.61
C SER A 136 -22.07 0.93 10.81
N LEU A 137 -20.96 1.38 11.41
CA LEU A 137 -19.89 2.11 10.73
C LEU A 137 -19.26 1.27 9.60
N PHE A 138 -19.05 -0.03 9.84
CA PHE A 138 -18.54 -0.94 8.81
C PHE A 138 -19.51 -1.03 7.64
N SER A 139 -20.81 -1.19 7.94
CA SER A 139 -21.87 -1.29 6.94
C SER A 139 -22.02 0.01 6.15
N VAL A 140 -21.89 1.18 6.79
CA VAL A 140 -21.87 2.48 6.11
C VAL A 140 -20.65 2.61 5.21
N GLY A 141 -19.48 2.16 5.64
CA GLY A 141 -18.27 2.13 4.82
C GLY A 141 -18.43 1.22 3.58
N VAL A 142 -18.94 0.00 3.77
CA VAL A 142 -19.27 -0.92 2.67
C VAL A 142 -20.29 -0.30 1.73
N ALA A 143 -21.36 0.29 2.27
CA ALA A 143 -22.38 0.97 1.48
C ALA A 143 -21.81 2.14 0.66
N TYR A 144 -20.89 2.94 1.23
CA TYR A 144 -20.19 3.98 0.48
C TYR A 144 -19.33 3.39 -0.64
N GLY A 145 -18.57 2.33 -0.35
CA GLY A 145 -17.74 1.64 -1.33
C GLY A 145 -18.54 1.08 -2.51
N VAL A 146 -19.65 0.38 -2.23
CA VAL A 146 -20.54 -0.17 -3.25
C VAL A 146 -21.31 0.93 -3.97
N PHE A 147 -22.06 1.78 -3.25
CA PHE A 147 -23.07 2.68 -3.84
C PHE A 147 -22.57 4.01 -4.35
N ALA A 148 -21.46 4.53 -3.83
CA ALA A 148 -20.92 5.82 -4.24
C ALA A 148 -19.61 5.66 -5.00
N PHE A 149 -18.63 5.00 -4.39
CA PHE A 149 -17.28 4.99 -4.93
C PHE A 149 -17.13 4.08 -6.16
N PHE A 150 -17.62 2.84 -6.09
CA PHE A 150 -17.52 1.89 -7.20
C PHE A 150 -18.12 2.42 -8.51
N PRO A 151 -19.34 3.00 -8.56
CA PRO A 151 -19.91 3.48 -9.81
C PRO A 151 -19.13 4.65 -10.43
N ILE A 152 -18.65 5.58 -9.60
CA ILE A 152 -17.84 6.72 -10.06
C ILE A 152 -16.53 6.22 -10.64
N MET A 153 -15.84 5.34 -9.92
CA MET A 153 -14.58 4.80 -10.37
C MET A 153 -14.76 3.92 -11.62
N PHE A 154 -15.71 3.00 -11.60
CA PHE A 154 -15.93 2.06 -12.69
C PHE A 154 -16.38 2.73 -14.00
N SER A 155 -17.24 3.76 -13.93
CA SER A 155 -17.62 4.56 -15.10
C SER A 155 -16.43 5.32 -15.70
N PHE A 156 -15.57 5.89 -14.86
CA PHE A 156 -14.31 6.51 -15.31
C PHE A 156 -13.39 5.51 -16.02
N LEU A 157 -13.21 4.32 -15.44
CA LEU A 157 -12.35 3.26 -15.99
C LEU A 157 -12.88 2.69 -17.31
N ALA A 158 -14.19 2.48 -17.40
CA ALA A 158 -14.83 2.02 -18.63
C ALA A 158 -14.77 3.07 -19.74
N GLY A 159 -15.05 4.35 -19.41
CA GLY A 159 -14.92 5.47 -20.34
C GLY A 159 -13.50 5.64 -20.87
N PHE A 160 -12.51 5.55 -19.98
CA PHE A 160 -11.10 5.58 -20.35
C PHE A 160 -10.72 4.43 -21.31
N GLY A 161 -11.20 3.22 -21.03
CA GLY A 161 -11.00 2.07 -21.93
C GLY A 161 -11.49 2.37 -23.35
N LEU A 162 -12.73 2.86 -23.46
CA LEU A 162 -13.35 3.21 -24.74
C LEU A 162 -12.61 4.34 -25.47
N GLU A 163 -12.19 5.39 -24.77
CA GLU A 163 -11.39 6.47 -25.35
C GLU A 163 -10.02 5.98 -25.86
N ALA A 164 -9.43 4.98 -25.19
CA ALA A 164 -8.22 4.31 -25.66
C ALA A 164 -8.49 3.25 -26.76
N GLY A 165 -9.72 3.14 -27.22
CA GLY A 165 -10.23 2.15 -28.17
C GLY A 165 -10.44 0.74 -27.59
N ILE A 166 -10.09 0.48 -26.35
CA ILE A 166 -10.18 -0.84 -25.73
C ILE A 166 -11.63 -1.13 -25.34
N GLN A 167 -12.14 -2.29 -25.77
CA GLN A 167 -13.49 -2.70 -25.44
C GLN A 167 -13.56 -3.12 -23.95
N PRO A 168 -14.45 -2.52 -23.13
CA PRO A 168 -14.55 -2.79 -21.70
C PRO A 168 -15.29 -4.11 -21.42
N THR A 169 -14.62 -5.23 -21.70
CA THR A 169 -15.14 -6.60 -21.47
C THR A 169 -14.47 -7.24 -20.27
N TYR A 170 -15.13 -7.22 -19.12
CA TYR A 170 -14.57 -7.63 -17.85
C TYR A 170 -14.82 -9.10 -17.52
N GLY A 171 -13.83 -9.76 -16.91
CA GLY A 171 -14.03 -11.11 -16.36
C GLY A 171 -14.86 -11.07 -15.08
N ILE A 172 -15.85 -11.95 -14.95
CA ILE A 172 -16.79 -11.99 -13.81
C ILE A 172 -16.08 -12.09 -12.44
N VAL A 173 -15.01 -12.89 -12.34
CA VAL A 173 -14.22 -12.99 -11.10
C VAL A 173 -13.51 -11.68 -10.81
N MET A 174 -12.74 -11.15 -11.76
CA MET A 174 -11.98 -9.93 -11.57
C MET A 174 -12.86 -8.72 -11.26
N TRP A 175 -13.98 -8.60 -11.96
CA TRP A 175 -14.99 -7.57 -11.70
C TRP A 175 -15.60 -7.70 -10.30
N THR A 176 -15.96 -8.91 -9.88
CA THR A 176 -16.53 -9.14 -8.54
C THR A 176 -15.49 -8.91 -7.44
N GLU A 177 -14.28 -9.45 -7.61
CA GLU A 177 -13.17 -9.28 -6.66
C GLU A 177 -12.86 -7.79 -6.48
N PHE A 178 -12.88 -7.01 -7.57
CA PHE A 178 -12.74 -5.57 -7.52
C PHE A 178 -13.84 -4.92 -6.65
N ILE A 179 -15.12 -5.25 -6.87
CA ILE A 179 -16.23 -4.73 -6.04
C ILE A 179 -16.04 -5.13 -4.58
N VAL A 180 -15.76 -6.40 -4.29
CA VAL A 180 -15.65 -6.94 -2.94
C VAL A 180 -14.48 -6.33 -2.18
N PHE A 181 -13.28 -6.30 -2.77
CA PHE A 181 -12.09 -5.73 -2.13
C PHE A 181 -12.24 -4.24 -1.90
N LEU A 182 -12.79 -3.53 -2.87
CA LEU A 182 -13.08 -2.10 -2.73
C LEU A 182 -14.05 -1.84 -1.57
N SER A 183 -15.15 -2.58 -1.53
CA SER A 183 -16.18 -2.45 -0.49
C SER A 183 -15.62 -2.79 0.89
N LEU A 184 -14.83 -3.85 0.98
CA LEU A 184 -14.15 -4.23 2.22
C LEU A 184 -13.17 -3.14 2.67
N SER A 185 -12.40 -2.55 1.75
CA SER A 185 -11.45 -1.48 2.06
C SER A 185 -12.14 -0.27 2.70
N PHE A 186 -13.29 0.16 2.17
CA PHE A 186 -14.08 1.25 2.75
C PHE A 186 -14.81 0.85 4.03
N GLY A 187 -15.24 -0.41 4.15
CA GLY A 187 -15.79 -0.94 5.41
C GLY A 187 -14.77 -0.88 6.55
N LEU A 188 -13.53 -1.30 6.27
CA LEU A 188 -12.40 -1.21 7.22
C LEU A 188 -12.03 0.25 7.51
N ALA A 189 -11.96 1.11 6.48
CA ALA A 189 -11.72 2.54 6.68
C ALA A 189 -12.83 3.18 7.53
N GLY A 190 -14.08 2.74 7.37
CA GLY A 190 -15.22 3.14 8.19
C GLY A 190 -15.03 2.90 9.69
N GLN A 191 -14.10 2.04 10.10
CA GLN A 191 -13.75 1.82 11.51
C GLN A 191 -12.83 2.91 12.09
N MET A 192 -12.17 3.72 11.26
CA MET A 192 -11.22 4.74 11.70
C MET A 192 -11.79 5.71 12.76
N PRO A 193 -13.03 6.24 12.63
CA PRO A 193 -13.59 7.13 13.63
C PRO A 193 -13.74 6.47 15.00
N LEU A 194 -14.16 5.20 15.02
CA LEU A 194 -14.34 4.44 16.26
C LEU A 194 -12.98 4.07 16.89
N LEU A 195 -12.02 3.63 16.08
CA LEU A 195 -10.70 3.21 16.54
C LEU A 195 -9.90 4.38 17.11
N ILE A 196 -9.80 5.49 16.37
CA ILE A 196 -9.01 6.67 16.80
C ILE A 196 -9.65 7.29 18.04
N THR A 197 -10.96 7.51 18.02
CA THR A 197 -11.69 8.06 19.17
C THR A 197 -11.61 7.15 20.38
N GLY A 198 -11.76 5.83 20.20
CA GLY A 198 -11.68 4.84 21.28
C GLY A 198 -10.31 4.80 21.94
N LEU A 199 -9.23 4.77 21.14
CA LEU A 199 -7.85 4.76 21.63
C LEU A 199 -7.47 6.06 22.36
N SER A 200 -7.97 7.20 21.88
CA SER A 200 -7.75 8.48 22.54
C SER A 200 -8.60 8.65 23.80
N TYR A 201 -9.83 8.15 23.82
CA TYR A 201 -10.70 8.14 25.01
C TYR A 201 -10.15 7.24 26.12
N SER A 202 -9.54 6.10 25.76
CA SER A 202 -8.92 5.19 26.73
C SER A 202 -7.54 5.63 27.21
N GLY A 203 -6.98 6.70 26.64
CA GLY A 203 -5.62 7.17 26.94
C GLY A 203 -4.49 6.27 26.43
N VAL A 204 -4.79 5.26 25.61
CA VAL A 204 -3.76 4.35 25.05
C VAL A 204 -2.89 5.09 24.03
N VAL A 205 -3.51 5.96 23.23
CA VAL A 205 -2.79 6.86 22.31
C VAL A 205 -3.39 8.26 22.42
N GLN A 206 -2.58 9.25 22.77
CA GLN A 206 -3.03 10.63 22.87
C GLN A 206 -3.49 11.19 21.50
N TYR A 207 -4.49 12.07 21.52
CA TYR A 207 -5.01 12.72 20.31
C TYR A 207 -3.90 13.48 19.56
N GLU A 208 -3.02 14.14 20.31
CA GLU A 208 -1.86 14.89 19.82
C GLU A 208 -0.94 13.99 19.00
N THR A 209 -0.77 12.71 19.39
CA THR A 209 0.04 11.76 18.63
C THR A 209 -0.53 11.50 17.24
N PHE A 210 -1.86 11.29 17.12
CA PHE A 210 -2.49 11.11 15.81
C PHE A 210 -2.46 12.40 14.98
N ARG A 211 -2.65 13.56 15.62
CA ARG A 211 -2.56 14.87 14.95
C ARG A 211 -1.16 15.12 14.40
N ASP A 212 -0.12 14.93 15.21
CA ASP A 212 1.25 15.27 14.85
C ASP A 212 1.81 14.28 13.82
N LYS A 213 1.37 13.01 13.87
CA LYS A 213 1.74 11.96 12.92
C LYS A 213 0.81 11.84 11.70
N TRP A 214 -0.01 12.85 11.40
CA TRP A 214 -0.95 12.81 10.27
C TRP A 214 -0.29 12.49 8.92
N ARG A 215 0.95 12.93 8.71
CA ARG A 215 1.71 12.66 7.47
C ARG A 215 1.97 11.17 7.29
N TYR A 216 2.26 10.45 8.37
CA TYR A 216 2.43 8.99 8.34
C TYR A 216 1.11 8.27 8.08
N ALA A 217 0.00 8.78 8.61
CA ALA A 217 -1.33 8.25 8.31
C ALA A 217 -1.68 8.40 6.82
N VAL A 218 -1.37 9.56 6.22
CA VAL A 218 -1.54 9.78 4.77
C VAL A 218 -0.71 8.77 3.98
N VAL A 219 0.57 8.59 4.30
CA VAL A 219 1.42 7.57 3.64
C VAL A 219 0.85 6.17 3.83
N ALA A 220 0.40 5.81 5.03
CA ALA A 220 -0.22 4.52 5.31
C ALA A 220 -1.51 4.31 4.50
N ILE A 221 -2.32 5.36 4.31
CA ILE A 221 -3.49 5.33 3.44
C ILE A 221 -3.04 5.05 2.00
N PHE A 222 -2.07 5.77 1.45
CA PHE A 222 -1.59 5.50 0.09
C PHE A 222 -1.01 4.08 -0.08
N VAL A 223 -0.28 3.57 0.91
CA VAL A 223 0.28 2.21 0.90
C VAL A 223 -0.83 1.16 0.97
N PHE A 224 -1.81 1.35 1.86
CA PHE A 224 -2.96 0.47 1.94
C PHE A 224 -3.77 0.53 0.63
N GLY A 225 -3.98 1.73 0.09
CA GLY A 225 -4.62 1.95 -1.20
C GLY A 225 -3.95 1.19 -2.33
N ALA A 226 -2.62 1.19 -2.40
CA ALA A 226 -1.84 0.43 -3.39
C ALA A 226 -1.97 -1.10 -3.26
N MET A 227 -2.43 -1.61 -2.11
CA MET A 227 -2.69 -3.04 -1.89
C MET A 227 -4.08 -3.46 -2.39
N PHE A 228 -5.08 -2.56 -2.32
CA PHE A 228 -6.47 -2.85 -2.74
C PHE A 228 -6.82 -2.31 -4.13
N SER A 229 -6.24 -1.19 -4.51
CA SER A 229 -6.26 -0.63 -5.85
C SER A 229 -4.86 -0.75 -6.42
N PRO A 230 -4.69 -1.22 -7.66
CA PRO A 230 -3.39 -1.24 -8.28
C PRO A 230 -2.76 0.16 -8.32
N PRO A 231 -1.42 0.27 -8.32
CA PRO A 231 -0.69 1.51 -8.08
C PRO A 231 -0.71 2.41 -9.33
N ASP A 232 -1.89 2.81 -9.78
CA ASP A 232 -2.04 3.89 -10.75
C ASP A 232 -2.36 5.20 -10.02
N PRO A 233 -1.70 6.32 -10.38
CA PRO A 233 -1.82 7.57 -9.63
C PRO A 233 -3.27 8.08 -9.53
N PHE A 234 -4.09 7.85 -10.55
CA PHE A 234 -5.45 8.37 -10.60
C PHE A 234 -6.39 7.61 -9.67
N THR A 235 -6.51 6.29 -9.80
CA THR A 235 -7.40 5.50 -8.93
C THR A 235 -6.90 5.53 -7.49
N GLN A 236 -5.57 5.56 -7.27
CA GLN A 236 -4.99 5.67 -5.94
C GLN A 236 -5.32 7.02 -5.29
N LEU A 237 -5.29 8.13 -6.03
CA LEU A 237 -5.73 9.44 -5.53
C LEU A 237 -7.23 9.50 -5.27
N MET A 238 -8.05 8.99 -6.20
CA MET A 238 -9.50 8.90 -6.04
C MET A 238 -9.86 8.13 -4.77
N TRP A 239 -9.17 7.03 -4.50
CA TRP A 239 -9.38 6.19 -3.31
C TRP A 239 -8.81 6.82 -2.04
N ALA A 240 -7.62 7.43 -2.08
CA ALA A 240 -6.98 8.00 -0.90
C ALA A 240 -7.71 9.24 -0.37
N PHE A 241 -8.27 10.07 -1.26
CA PHE A 241 -8.96 11.31 -0.90
C PHE A 241 -10.08 11.12 0.15
N PRO A 242 -11.09 10.24 -0.05
CA PRO A 242 -12.14 10.01 0.94
C PRO A 242 -11.60 9.44 2.26
N LEU A 243 -10.53 8.63 2.23
CA LEU A 243 -9.93 8.08 3.45
C LEU A 243 -9.16 9.13 4.25
N ILE A 244 -8.44 10.04 3.58
CA ILE A 244 -7.77 11.17 4.23
C ILE A 244 -8.82 12.09 4.86
N ALA A 245 -9.91 12.36 4.14
CA ALA A 245 -11.03 13.11 4.69
C ALA A 245 -11.64 12.42 5.92
N LEU A 246 -11.83 11.10 5.86
CA LEU A 246 -12.34 10.30 6.98
C LEU A 246 -11.36 10.29 8.17
N TYR A 247 -10.06 10.24 7.92
CA TYR A 247 -9.04 10.38 8.96
C TYR A 247 -9.12 11.75 9.65
N GLY A 248 -9.24 12.84 8.87
CA GLY A 248 -9.44 14.19 9.41
C GLY A 248 -10.72 14.31 10.24
N PHE A 249 -11.82 13.73 9.78
CA PHE A 249 -13.06 13.63 10.55
C PHE A 249 -12.88 12.84 11.86
N SER A 250 -12.14 11.73 11.81
CA SER A 250 -11.85 10.90 12.97
C SER A 250 -11.03 11.63 14.02
N LEU A 251 -10.02 12.42 13.59
CA LEU A 251 -9.26 13.30 14.47
C LEU A 251 -10.15 14.34 15.14
N TYR A 252 -11.04 14.99 14.38
CA TYR A 252 -11.97 15.97 14.92
C TYR A 252 -12.89 15.36 15.99
N LEU A 253 -13.44 14.17 15.72
CA LEU A 253 -14.28 13.45 16.67
C LEU A 253 -13.51 13.07 17.94
N ALA A 254 -12.28 12.56 17.79
CA ALA A 254 -11.42 12.21 18.92
C ALA A 254 -11.10 13.43 19.80
N LYS A 255 -10.79 14.59 19.20
CA LYS A 255 -10.61 15.85 19.94
C LYS A 255 -11.84 16.15 20.79
N LEU A 256 -13.02 16.17 20.17
CA LEU A 256 -14.26 16.50 20.85
C LEU A 256 -14.55 15.57 22.02
N VAL A 257 -14.37 14.27 21.83
CA VAL A 257 -14.63 13.26 22.88
C VAL A 257 -13.64 13.36 24.02
N VAL A 258 -12.34 13.53 23.74
CA VAL A 258 -11.31 13.69 24.79
C VAL A 258 -11.52 14.99 25.57
N THR A 259 -11.82 16.10 24.88
CA THR A 259 -12.12 17.37 25.55
C THR A 259 -13.37 17.25 26.41
N ALA A 260 -14.44 16.60 25.93
CA ALA A 260 -15.65 16.34 26.70
C ALA A 260 -15.42 15.41 27.92
N GLN A 261 -14.51 14.44 27.81
CA GLN A 261 -14.15 13.56 28.93
C GLN A 261 -13.44 14.32 30.05
N ARG A 262 -12.44 15.15 29.71
CA ARG A 262 -11.64 15.96 30.67
C ARG A 262 -12.48 16.98 31.46
N SER A 263 -13.68 17.26 30.98
CA SER A 263 -14.61 18.29 31.49
C SER A 263 -15.97 17.71 31.88
N SER A 264 -16.13 16.38 31.80
CA SER A 264 -17.39 15.67 32.08
C SER A 264 -17.84 15.81 33.54
N ASP A 265 -16.92 16.14 34.46
CA ASP A 265 -17.24 16.49 35.85
C ASP A 265 -17.92 17.87 35.98
N ARG A 266 -17.85 18.74 34.96
CA ARG A 266 -18.40 20.11 35.00
C ARG A 266 -19.50 20.38 33.98
N ILE A 267 -19.56 19.68 32.84
CA ILE A 267 -20.50 19.99 31.74
C ILE A 267 -21.45 18.82 31.49
N ARG A 268 -22.73 19.02 31.85
CA ARG A 268 -23.82 18.13 31.43
C ARG A 268 -24.21 18.48 29.99
N VAL A 269 -24.32 17.50 29.09
CA VAL A 269 -24.75 17.69 27.69
C VAL A 269 -26.07 18.48 27.58
N ALA A 270 -27.00 18.21 28.50
CA ALA A 270 -28.26 18.93 28.58
C ALA A 270 -28.09 20.43 28.96
N GLY A 271 -27.02 20.77 29.69
CA GLY A 271 -26.65 22.15 30.01
C GLY A 271 -26.10 22.89 28.79
N ALA A 272 -25.17 22.28 28.03
CA ALA A 272 -24.61 22.88 26.82
C ALA A 272 -25.67 23.13 25.73
N VAL A 273 -26.59 22.17 25.52
CA VAL A 273 -27.73 22.36 24.60
C VAL A 273 -28.66 23.46 25.08
N ARG A 274 -28.82 23.65 26.39
CA ARG A 274 -29.66 24.71 26.94
C ARG A 274 -29.02 26.09 26.81
N ASN A 275 -27.70 26.18 26.99
CA ASN A 275 -26.93 27.41 26.81
C ASN A 275 -26.96 27.89 25.35
N HIS A 276 -26.83 26.94 24.40
CA HIS A 276 -26.81 27.20 22.97
C HIS A 276 -28.09 26.75 22.25
N TRP A 277 -29.24 26.79 22.94
CA TRP A 277 -30.50 26.24 22.41
C TRP A 277 -30.94 26.93 21.10
N ASN A 278 -30.62 28.21 20.95
CA ASN A 278 -30.88 29.01 19.77
C ASN A 278 -30.04 28.53 18.57
N VAL A 279 -28.77 28.17 18.78
CA VAL A 279 -27.89 27.64 17.74
C VAL A 279 -28.28 26.20 17.38
N VAL A 280 -28.55 25.36 18.37
CA VAL A 280 -28.94 23.96 18.15
C VAL A 280 -30.30 23.85 17.48
N GLY A 281 -31.30 24.57 18.01
CA GLY A 281 -32.64 24.64 17.41
C GLY A 281 -32.60 25.32 16.04
N GLY A 282 -31.84 26.41 15.90
CA GLY A 282 -31.64 27.11 14.64
C GLY A 282 -31.02 26.22 13.57
N ALA A 283 -29.97 25.47 13.89
CA ALA A 283 -29.32 24.54 12.96
C ALA A 283 -30.28 23.43 12.51
N GLY A 284 -31.10 22.89 13.41
CA GLY A 284 -32.13 21.90 13.04
C GLY A 284 -33.15 22.46 12.05
N VAL A 285 -33.67 23.66 12.32
CA VAL A 285 -34.59 24.36 11.42
C VAL A 285 -33.91 24.65 10.08
N LEU A 286 -32.64 25.06 10.08
CA LEU A 286 -31.86 25.38 8.88
C LEU A 286 -31.60 24.13 8.03
N GLY A 287 -31.24 23.00 8.66
CA GLY A 287 -31.05 21.71 7.99
C GLY A 287 -32.33 21.20 7.33
N GLY A 288 -33.46 21.24 8.06
CA GLY A 288 -34.77 20.89 7.50
C GLY A 288 -35.23 21.85 6.40
N ALA A 289 -35.03 23.16 6.60
CA ALA A 289 -35.40 24.20 5.64
C ALA A 289 -34.56 24.15 4.36
N LEU A 290 -33.28 23.80 4.43
CA LEU A 290 -32.43 23.62 3.25
C LEU A 290 -32.92 22.45 2.39
N VAL A 291 -33.28 21.32 3.00
CA VAL A 291 -33.86 20.18 2.28
C VAL A 291 -35.21 20.55 1.70
N TYR A 292 -36.09 21.18 2.49
CA TYR A 292 -37.37 21.67 1.99
C TYR A 292 -37.19 22.64 0.82
N ALA A 293 -36.28 23.60 0.93
CA ALA A 293 -36.00 24.58 -0.11
C ALA A 293 -35.39 23.93 -1.37
N PHE A 294 -34.51 22.96 -1.20
CA PHE A 294 -33.90 22.24 -2.30
C PHE A 294 -34.94 21.57 -3.21
N TYR A 295 -35.95 20.95 -2.58
CA TYR A 295 -37.00 20.22 -3.29
C TYR A 295 -38.17 21.11 -3.74
N GLU A 296 -38.56 22.12 -2.96
CA GLU A 296 -39.75 22.94 -3.24
C GLU A 296 -39.47 24.16 -4.14
N TYR A 297 -38.30 24.81 -4.00
CA TYR A 297 -37.96 26.03 -4.76
C TYR A 297 -37.29 25.76 -6.12
N GLY A 298 -37.41 24.54 -6.64
CA GLY A 298 -36.87 24.19 -7.95
C GLY A 298 -35.35 24.14 -8.04
N VAL A 299 -34.62 24.23 -6.92
CA VAL A 299 -33.16 24.07 -6.89
C VAL A 299 -32.76 22.69 -7.40
N ARG A 300 -33.50 21.64 -7.03
CA ARG A 300 -33.34 20.29 -7.56
C ARG A 300 -33.43 20.25 -9.09
N SER A 301 -34.42 20.90 -9.70
CA SER A 301 -34.54 20.93 -11.17
C SER A 301 -33.38 21.69 -11.80
N THR A 302 -33.01 22.85 -11.24
CA THR A 302 -31.87 23.64 -11.73
C THR A 302 -30.56 22.86 -11.62
N VAL A 303 -30.34 22.14 -10.52
CA VAL A 303 -29.16 21.28 -10.33
C VAL A 303 -29.20 20.10 -11.30
N ASN A 304 -30.33 19.45 -11.49
CA ASN A 304 -30.49 18.38 -12.47
C ASN A 304 -30.33 18.86 -13.93
N ASP A 305 -30.70 20.11 -14.21
CA ASP A 305 -30.53 20.74 -15.53
C ASP A 305 -29.08 21.18 -15.76
N LEU A 306 -28.39 21.66 -14.72
CA LEU A 306 -26.94 21.92 -14.74
C LEU A 306 -26.15 20.63 -14.89
N LEU A 307 -26.53 19.57 -14.18
CA LEU A 307 -25.94 18.23 -14.33
C LEU A 307 -26.13 17.71 -15.76
N ARG A 308 -27.32 17.93 -16.35
CA ARG A 308 -27.58 17.59 -17.75
C ARG A 308 -26.73 18.43 -18.71
N ALA A 309 -26.57 19.72 -18.46
CA ALA A 309 -25.71 20.60 -19.26
C ALA A 309 -24.22 20.23 -19.12
N ALA A 310 -23.82 19.68 -17.98
CA ALA A 310 -22.49 19.14 -17.72
C ALA A 310 -22.29 17.70 -18.21
N GLY A 311 -23.27 17.11 -18.91
CA GLY A 311 -23.18 15.76 -19.47
C GLY A 311 -23.31 14.63 -18.44
N SER A 312 -23.80 14.91 -17.23
CA SER A 312 -24.00 13.91 -16.19
C SER A 312 -25.41 13.30 -16.25
N ASP A 313 -25.46 11.96 -16.23
CA ASP A 313 -26.71 11.20 -16.14
C ASP A 313 -27.26 11.10 -14.71
N TRP A 314 -26.49 11.54 -13.72
CA TRP A 314 -26.90 11.53 -12.31
C TRP A 314 -27.98 12.59 -12.06
N ARG A 315 -29.05 12.20 -11.35
CA ARG A 315 -30.16 13.09 -11.01
C ARG A 315 -30.63 12.90 -9.59
N PHE A 316 -30.93 14.00 -8.93
CA PHE A 316 -31.68 13.98 -7.68
C PHE A 316 -33.12 13.57 -7.96
N PHE A 317 -33.48 12.38 -7.45
CA PHE A 317 -34.81 11.79 -7.55
C PHE A 317 -35.88 12.65 -6.87
N VAL A 318 -37.14 12.40 -7.21
CA VAL A 318 -38.28 12.98 -6.49
C VAL A 318 -38.31 12.36 -5.08
N PRO A 319 -38.67 13.12 -4.03
CA PRO A 319 -38.82 12.55 -2.70
C PRO A 319 -39.77 11.35 -2.72
N GLY A 320 -39.30 10.18 -2.28
CA GLY A 320 -40.12 8.97 -2.17
C GLY A 320 -39.70 7.83 -3.10
N ASP A 321 -39.25 8.13 -4.32
CA ASP A 321 -38.88 7.11 -5.33
C ASP A 321 -37.71 6.22 -4.89
N GLY A 322 -36.77 6.76 -4.11
CA GLY A 322 -35.61 6.03 -3.60
C GLY A 322 -35.85 5.22 -2.32
N LEU A 323 -36.94 5.46 -1.58
CA LEU A 323 -37.27 4.80 -0.31
C LEU A 323 -38.54 3.91 -0.41
N GLY A 324 -39.19 3.87 -1.58
CA GLY A 324 -40.46 3.16 -1.77
C GLY A 324 -41.63 3.81 -1.03
N ILE A 325 -41.53 5.10 -0.65
CA ILE A 325 -42.59 5.85 0.02
C ILE A 325 -43.42 6.53 -1.07
N ALA A 326 -44.65 6.05 -1.27
CA ALA A 326 -45.53 6.51 -2.35
C ALA A 326 -46.04 7.95 -2.18
N ASP A 327 -46.01 8.49 -0.97
CA ASP A 327 -46.41 9.87 -0.69
C ASP A 327 -45.18 10.80 -0.66
N PRO A 328 -45.02 11.71 -1.65
CA PRO A 328 -43.88 12.60 -1.75
C PRO A 328 -43.76 13.57 -0.58
N THR A 329 -44.90 13.98 0.02
CA THR A 329 -44.90 14.92 1.15
C THR A 329 -44.36 14.26 2.41
N THR A 330 -44.74 13.02 2.65
CA THR A 330 -44.24 12.21 3.75
C THR A 330 -42.76 11.86 3.58
N ALA A 331 -42.33 11.55 2.35
CA ALA A 331 -40.91 11.30 2.06
C ALA A 331 -40.05 12.55 2.26
N LEU A 332 -40.50 13.71 1.78
CA LEU A 332 -39.85 15.00 1.98
C LEU A 332 -39.72 15.35 3.47
N ALA A 333 -40.80 15.18 4.23
CA ALA A 333 -40.79 15.39 5.68
C ALA A 333 -39.79 14.46 6.39
N ALA A 334 -39.69 13.20 5.95
CA ALA A 334 -38.71 12.26 6.47
C ALA A 334 -37.27 12.69 6.16
N TYR A 335 -36.97 13.08 4.90
CA TYR A 335 -35.64 13.60 4.53
C TYR A 335 -35.29 14.87 5.29
N ALA A 336 -36.21 15.82 5.38
CA ALA A 336 -36.02 17.06 6.13
C ALA A 336 -35.82 16.78 7.63
N GLY A 337 -36.55 15.82 8.20
CA GLY A 337 -36.41 15.40 9.58
C GLY A 337 -35.07 14.74 9.88
N VAL A 338 -34.58 13.86 9.01
CA VAL A 338 -33.25 13.23 9.13
C VAL A 338 -32.16 14.29 9.10
N TRP A 339 -32.17 15.19 8.11
CA TRP A 339 -31.18 16.26 8.00
C TRP A 339 -31.27 17.27 9.14
N ALA A 340 -32.48 17.61 9.61
CA ALA A 340 -32.66 18.44 10.80
C ALA A 340 -32.02 17.78 12.04
N LEU A 341 -32.24 16.48 12.25
CA LEU A 341 -31.61 15.73 13.33
C LEU A 341 -30.08 15.66 13.21
N THR A 342 -29.56 15.47 11.99
CA THR A 342 -28.12 15.50 11.73
C THR A 342 -27.52 16.87 12.06
N PHE A 343 -28.15 17.96 11.62
CA PHE A 343 -27.71 19.32 11.94
C PHE A 343 -27.83 19.63 13.44
N VAL A 344 -28.88 19.16 14.11
CA VAL A 344 -29.01 19.25 15.57
C VAL A 344 -27.88 18.48 16.26
N ALA A 345 -27.54 17.27 15.79
CA ALA A 345 -26.44 16.49 16.35
C ALA A 345 -25.08 17.21 16.18
N PHE A 346 -24.78 17.73 14.98
CA PHE A 346 -23.58 18.52 14.74
C PHE A 346 -23.55 19.83 15.56
N ALA A 347 -24.67 20.54 15.64
CA ALA A 347 -24.76 21.77 16.42
C ALA A 347 -24.68 21.49 17.93
N THR A 348 -25.15 20.33 18.39
CA THR A 348 -25.01 19.88 19.78
C THR A 348 -23.55 19.54 20.08
N LEU A 349 -22.86 18.84 19.17
CA LEU A 349 -21.42 18.59 19.24
C LEU A 349 -20.65 19.93 19.28
N TRP A 350 -21.01 20.88 18.43
CA TRP A 350 -20.41 22.22 18.43
C TRP A 350 -20.72 23.01 19.70
N ALA A 351 -21.95 22.98 20.21
CA ALA A 351 -22.34 23.66 21.44
C ALA A 351 -21.57 23.11 22.65
N VAL A 352 -21.41 21.78 22.71
CA VAL A 352 -20.53 21.13 23.67
C VAL A 352 -19.09 21.63 23.47
N TYR A 353 -18.56 21.65 22.25
CA TYR A 353 -17.21 22.19 21.97
C TYR A 353 -17.01 23.65 22.39
N ALA A 354 -17.97 24.53 22.13
CA ALA A 354 -17.88 25.95 22.46
C ALA A 354 -17.86 26.20 23.98
N ASP A 355 -18.66 25.46 24.74
CA ASP A 355 -18.62 25.49 26.22
C ASP A 355 -17.34 24.85 26.76
N LEU A 356 -16.74 23.90 26.03
CA LEU A 356 -15.49 23.26 26.40
C LEU A 356 -14.28 24.19 26.26
N ASP A 357 -14.16 24.88 25.13
CA ASP A 357 -13.02 25.77 24.83
C ASP A 357 -12.95 26.93 25.84
N THR A 358 -14.12 27.47 26.21
CA THR A 358 -14.26 28.55 27.20
C THR A 358 -13.95 28.11 28.63
N THR A 359 -14.21 26.84 28.97
CA THR A 359 -13.90 26.28 30.30
C THR A 359 -12.43 25.82 30.40
N SER A 360 -11.80 25.39 29.29
CA SER A 360 -10.40 24.96 29.27
C SER A 360 -9.37 26.09 29.35
N ALA A 361 -9.78 27.34 29.13
CA ALA A 361 -8.91 28.52 29.24
C ALA A 361 -8.38 28.80 30.67
N GLY A 362 -8.77 28.00 31.67
CA GLY A 362 -8.34 28.14 33.07
C GLY A 362 -7.11 27.32 33.49
N TYR A 363 -6.50 26.52 32.61
CA TYR A 363 -5.26 25.78 32.92
C TYR A 363 -4.07 26.40 32.21
N GLN A 364 -3.60 27.55 32.74
CA GLN A 364 -2.17 27.81 32.71
C GLN A 364 -1.54 26.83 33.70
N TYR A 365 -0.65 25.96 33.23
CA TYR A 365 0.33 25.35 34.13
C TYR A 365 1.04 26.52 34.80
N GLY A 366 0.89 26.66 36.12
CA GLY A 366 1.71 27.60 36.89
C GLY A 366 3.18 27.27 36.64
N ASP A 367 4.03 28.29 36.63
CA ASP A 367 5.47 28.11 36.54
C ASP A 367 5.92 27.16 37.67
N PRO A 368 6.43 25.96 37.37
CA PRO A 368 6.71 24.95 38.38
C PRO A 368 7.80 25.39 39.37
N THR A 369 8.63 26.38 39.01
CA THR A 369 9.63 27.01 39.87
C THR A 369 9.07 28.11 40.79
N ALA A 370 7.86 28.62 40.51
CA ALA A 370 7.23 29.67 41.31
C ALA A 370 6.46 29.14 42.53
N VAL A 371 6.64 27.87 42.88
CA VAL A 371 6.01 27.23 44.05
C VAL A 371 6.76 27.62 45.31
N ASP A 372 6.12 28.42 46.17
CA ASP A 372 6.68 28.82 47.45
C ASP A 372 6.66 27.66 48.45
N LEU A 373 7.84 27.10 48.73
CA LEU A 373 8.01 25.97 49.64
C LEU A 373 7.69 26.33 51.11
N ASP A 374 7.75 27.61 51.47
CA ASP A 374 7.52 28.07 52.83
C ASP A 374 6.02 28.04 53.18
N GLU A 375 5.13 28.14 52.20
CA GLU A 375 3.67 28.06 52.40
C GLU A 375 3.10 26.63 52.38
N LEU A 376 3.91 25.63 51.99
CA LEU A 376 3.47 24.23 51.88
C LEU A 376 3.52 23.48 53.22
N ASP A 377 2.61 22.52 53.39
CA ASP A 377 2.68 21.54 54.49
C ASP A 377 3.56 20.34 54.10
N ALA A 378 3.83 19.44 55.05
CA ALA A 378 4.69 18.27 54.81
C ALA A 378 4.21 17.38 53.65
N ALA A 379 2.90 17.31 53.40
CA ALA A 379 2.35 16.56 52.27
C ALA A 379 2.54 17.30 50.94
N GLY A 380 2.38 18.63 50.96
CA GLY A 380 2.64 19.52 49.83
C GLY A 380 4.09 19.49 49.38
N ILE A 381 5.05 19.49 50.32
CA ILE A 381 6.48 19.41 50.00
C ILE A 381 6.86 18.10 49.33
N ARG A 382 6.28 16.97 49.76
CA ARG A 382 6.51 15.66 49.10
C ARG A 382 5.91 15.57 47.70
N ALA A 383 4.86 16.35 47.42
CA ALA A 383 4.17 16.36 46.13
C ALA A 383 4.65 17.47 45.18
N ALA A 384 5.50 18.39 45.65
CA ALA A 384 6.03 19.49 44.86
C ALA A 384 6.99 18.97 43.77
N PRO A 385 7.01 19.59 42.57
CA PRO A 385 7.86 19.18 41.45
C PRO A 385 9.35 19.34 41.77
N ASP A 386 10.19 18.47 41.20
CA ASP A 386 11.67 18.45 41.44
C ASP A 386 12.34 19.78 41.07
N GLU A 387 11.78 20.48 40.09
CA GLU A 387 12.22 21.78 39.56
C GLU A 387 12.22 22.90 40.63
N ALA A 388 11.36 22.81 41.65
CA ALA A 388 11.30 23.78 42.75
C ALA A 388 12.44 23.62 43.77
N PHE A 389 13.04 22.42 43.85
CA PHE A 389 14.15 22.12 44.77
C PHE A 389 15.52 22.28 44.11
N THR A 390 15.59 22.16 42.78
CA THR A 390 16.84 22.24 42.01
C THR A 390 17.41 23.65 41.87
N GLU A 391 16.57 24.71 41.95
CA GLU A 391 17.04 26.11 41.96
C GLU A 391 17.45 26.61 43.36
N SER A 392 17.01 25.95 44.44
CA SER A 392 17.36 26.33 45.81
C SER A 392 18.72 25.73 46.18
N SER A 393 19.62 26.53 46.77
CA SER A 393 20.89 25.97 47.26
C SER A 393 20.66 25.06 48.48
N GLU A 394 21.55 24.10 48.68
CA GLU A 394 21.50 23.17 49.83
C GLU A 394 21.46 23.93 51.17
N ASP A 395 22.22 25.02 51.29
CA ASP A 395 22.21 25.91 52.46
C ASP A 395 20.83 26.56 52.71
N GLU A 396 20.08 26.88 51.64
CA GLU A 396 18.78 27.51 51.71
C GLU A 396 17.69 26.50 52.10
N LEU A 397 17.77 25.27 51.58
CA LEU A 397 16.88 24.17 51.97
C LEU A 397 17.12 23.74 53.42
N LEU A 398 18.38 23.70 53.87
CA LEU A 398 18.73 23.46 55.28
C LEU A 398 18.21 24.58 56.20
N ALA A 399 18.32 25.84 55.77
CA ALA A 399 17.77 26.97 56.52
C ALA A 399 16.24 26.91 56.64
N ARG A 400 15.54 26.49 55.58
CA ARG A 400 14.08 26.28 55.58
C ARG A 400 13.66 25.10 56.45
N ALA A 401 14.41 23.99 56.40
CA ALA A 401 14.18 22.85 57.29
C ALA A 401 14.37 23.25 58.76
N GLN A 402 15.38 24.07 59.06
CA GLN A 402 15.61 24.57 60.42
C GLN A 402 14.53 25.55 60.87
N ALA A 403 14.05 26.44 59.99
CA ALA A 403 12.91 27.31 60.27
C ALA A 403 11.63 26.52 60.56
N ALA A 404 11.37 25.43 59.83
CA ALA A 404 10.22 24.55 60.09
C ALA A 404 10.32 23.84 61.46
N VAL A 405 11.53 23.49 61.90
CA VAL A 405 11.75 22.96 63.27
C VAL A 405 11.50 24.03 64.33
N ASP A 406 11.93 25.27 64.09
CA ASP A 406 11.71 26.40 65.00
C ASP A 406 10.22 26.77 65.14
N ASP A 407 9.43 26.50 64.10
CA ASP A 407 7.96 26.66 64.07
C ASP A 407 7.18 25.43 64.59
N ASP A 408 7.86 24.46 65.22
CA ASP A 408 7.29 23.23 65.81
C ASP A 408 6.64 22.27 64.79
N ASP A 409 7.09 22.29 63.52
CA ASP A 409 6.65 21.39 62.43
C ASP A 409 7.79 20.46 61.95
N PRO A 410 8.10 19.39 62.73
CA PRO A 410 9.19 18.47 62.40
C PRO A 410 8.91 17.59 61.18
N GLU A 411 7.63 17.38 60.82
CA GLU A 411 7.27 16.58 59.65
C GLU A 411 7.56 17.32 58.34
N LYS A 412 7.34 18.64 58.31
CA LYS A 412 7.71 19.51 57.19
C LYS A 412 9.23 19.59 57.02
N ALA A 413 9.95 19.76 58.12
CA ALA A 413 11.42 19.77 58.10
C ALA A 413 12.00 18.49 57.52
N GLN A 414 11.48 17.32 57.93
CA GLN A 414 11.93 16.04 57.40
C GLN A 414 11.58 15.88 55.91
N ALA A 415 10.39 16.30 55.49
CA ALA A 415 9.99 16.25 54.08
C ALA A 415 10.86 17.12 53.17
N ILE A 416 11.33 18.28 53.65
CA ILE A 416 12.27 19.16 52.92
C ILE A 416 13.60 18.44 52.71
N LEU A 417 14.15 17.83 53.76
CA LEU A 417 15.44 17.14 53.71
C LEU A 417 15.38 15.89 52.83
N ASP A 418 14.33 15.07 52.98
CA ASP A 418 14.14 13.87 52.16
C ASP A 418 14.05 14.21 50.67
N ARG A 419 13.40 15.34 50.32
CA ARG A 419 13.28 15.80 48.93
C ARG A 419 14.55 16.50 48.42
N ALA A 420 15.29 17.19 49.28
CA ALA A 420 16.58 17.78 48.95
C ALA A 420 17.61 16.70 48.60
N ASP A 421 17.61 15.58 49.33
CA ASP A 421 18.50 14.43 49.07
C ASP A 421 18.12 13.65 47.79
N GLU A 422 16.84 13.69 47.41
CA GLU A 422 16.29 12.96 46.25
C GLU A 422 16.34 13.79 44.95
N ALA A 423 16.44 15.12 45.08
CA ALA A 423 16.56 16.03 43.94
C ALA A 423 17.96 15.89 43.29
N PRO A 424 18.04 15.77 41.96
CA PRO A 424 19.33 15.67 41.28
C PRO A 424 20.11 16.99 41.43
N GLU A 425 21.38 16.91 41.84
CA GLU A 425 22.23 18.11 41.87
C GLU A 425 22.36 18.72 40.47
N PRO A 426 22.40 20.07 40.35
CA PRO A 426 22.62 20.73 39.08
C PRO A 426 23.99 20.32 38.53
N ASP A 427 23.98 19.55 37.45
CA ASP A 427 25.16 19.07 36.74
C ASP A 427 25.95 20.27 36.18
N ASP A 428 27.07 20.62 36.83
CA ASP A 428 28.11 21.48 36.27
C ASP A 428 28.85 20.71 35.17
N THR A 429 28.19 20.43 34.05
CA THR A 429 28.87 20.05 32.80
C THR A 429 28.02 20.37 31.56
N GLU A 430 28.28 21.55 30.98
CA GLU A 430 28.26 21.65 29.52
C GLU A 430 29.32 20.69 28.96
N GLY A 431 28.87 19.61 28.33
CA GLY A 431 29.71 18.85 27.39
C GLY A 431 29.64 17.34 27.52
N ALA A 432 28.85 16.77 26.61
CA ALA A 432 29.06 15.43 26.03
C ALA A 432 28.93 14.21 26.96
N ALA A 433 27.79 13.53 26.87
CA ALA A 433 27.71 12.08 26.85
C ALA A 433 26.43 11.70 26.08
N GLY A 434 26.44 10.77 25.13
CA GLY A 434 27.22 9.54 25.13
C GLY A 434 26.32 8.46 25.71
N ASP A 435 25.66 7.72 24.81
CA ASP A 435 24.84 6.54 25.12
C ASP A 435 25.60 5.57 26.04
N GLU A 436 25.04 5.27 27.21
CA GLU A 436 25.20 3.96 27.83
C GLU A 436 23.82 3.36 28.12
N PRO A 437 23.49 2.16 27.59
CA PRO A 437 22.24 1.51 27.90
C PRO A 437 22.37 0.62 29.14
N ALA A 438 21.34 0.70 29.98
CA ALA A 438 21.11 -0.14 31.14
C ALA A 438 21.18 -1.65 30.79
N GLY A 439 21.92 -2.38 31.62
CA GLY A 439 22.14 -3.81 31.50
C GLY A 439 20.87 -4.65 31.68
N GLY A 440 20.58 -5.48 30.67
CA GLY A 440 19.61 -6.55 30.73
C GLY A 440 20.17 -7.82 30.08
N LEU A 441 19.76 -8.98 30.59
CA LEU A 441 20.16 -10.35 30.20
C LEU A 441 20.04 -10.70 28.69
N ALA A 442 19.57 -9.78 27.84
CA ALA A 442 19.58 -9.90 26.38
C ALA A 442 20.93 -9.52 25.73
N ALA A 443 21.74 -8.66 26.38
CA ALA A 443 23.02 -8.22 25.83
C ALA A 443 24.09 -9.33 25.81
N THR A 444 24.03 -10.27 26.77
CA THR A 444 25.01 -11.36 26.89
C THR A 444 24.80 -12.51 25.90
N VAL A 445 23.61 -12.61 25.29
CA VAL A 445 23.32 -13.58 24.21
C VAL A 445 23.72 -13.00 22.85
N GLY A 446 23.48 -11.70 22.63
CA GLY A 446 23.96 -10.99 21.45
C GLY A 446 25.50 -11.02 21.34
N ASP A 447 26.19 -10.79 22.45
CA ASP A 447 27.66 -10.72 22.50
C ASP A 447 28.38 -12.09 22.35
N ARG A 448 27.72 -13.19 22.72
CA ARG A 448 28.27 -14.53 22.47
C ARG A 448 28.00 -15.02 21.06
N THR A 449 26.86 -14.64 20.48
CA THR A 449 26.49 -15.00 19.11
C THR A 449 27.28 -14.16 18.11
N SER A 450 27.53 -12.87 18.40
CA SER A 450 28.41 -12.02 17.60
C SER A 450 29.85 -12.53 17.63
N ARG A 451 30.40 -12.86 18.81
CA ARG A 451 31.76 -13.42 18.94
C ARG A 451 31.90 -14.80 18.29
N ALA A 452 30.93 -15.69 18.46
CA ALA A 452 30.96 -17.00 17.80
C ALA A 452 30.83 -16.87 16.27
N SER A 453 30.00 -15.93 15.77
CA SER A 453 29.88 -15.66 14.34
C SER A 453 31.11 -14.96 13.77
N SER A 454 31.76 -14.07 14.51
CA SER A 454 32.97 -13.37 14.08
C SER A 454 34.18 -14.28 14.10
N THR A 455 34.28 -15.20 15.06
CA THR A 455 35.36 -16.20 15.11
C THR A 455 35.14 -17.29 14.07
N PHE A 456 33.89 -17.71 13.80
CA PHE A 456 33.60 -18.67 12.73
C PHE A 456 33.79 -18.05 11.32
N LEU A 457 33.43 -16.76 11.15
CA LEU A 457 33.71 -16.02 9.92
C LEU A 457 35.20 -15.74 9.77
N SER A 458 35.94 -15.43 10.85
CA SER A 458 37.40 -15.22 10.78
C SER A 458 38.15 -16.50 10.41
N GLU A 459 37.72 -17.65 10.93
CA GLU A 459 38.31 -18.96 10.57
C GLU A 459 37.99 -19.39 9.12
N LEU A 460 36.90 -18.86 8.54
CA LEU A 460 36.55 -19.04 7.12
C LEU A 460 37.26 -18.04 6.20
N THR A 461 37.83 -16.96 6.75
CA THR A 461 38.54 -15.91 6.00
C THR A 461 40.07 -15.95 6.18
N ASP A 462 40.61 -16.65 7.18
CA ASP A 462 42.07 -16.83 7.42
C ASP A 462 42.75 -17.82 6.42
N GLY A 463 42.33 -17.78 5.15
CA GLY A 463 43.00 -18.41 4.02
C GLY A 463 43.69 -17.36 3.17
N ASP A 464 44.96 -17.11 3.48
CA ASP A 464 45.86 -16.04 3.03
C ASP A 464 46.13 -15.89 1.51
N ASP A 465 45.24 -16.33 0.62
CA ASP A 465 45.42 -16.16 -0.85
C ASP A 465 44.12 -15.83 -1.62
N ALA A 466 42.95 -15.74 -0.97
CA ALA A 466 41.66 -15.51 -1.67
C ALA A 466 40.95 -14.19 -1.30
N GLU A 467 41.44 -13.47 -0.30
CA GLU A 467 40.77 -12.28 0.25
C GLU A 467 41.01 -11.02 -0.62
N ASP A 468 42.14 -10.94 -1.33
CA ASP A 468 42.46 -9.83 -2.22
C ASP A 468 41.56 -9.78 -3.48
N ASP A 469 41.07 -10.93 -3.96
CA ASP A 469 40.30 -10.98 -5.20
C ASP A 469 38.80 -10.74 -4.98
N ILE A 470 38.16 -11.28 -3.93
CA ILE A 470 36.69 -11.19 -3.77
C ILE A 470 36.28 -9.95 -2.93
N GLY A 471 37.06 -9.59 -1.91
CA GLY A 471 36.80 -8.41 -1.06
C GLY A 471 37.03 -7.08 -1.77
N GLY A 472 37.96 -7.06 -2.74
CA GLY A 472 38.21 -5.92 -3.62
C GLY A 472 36.96 -5.50 -4.40
N TYR A 473 36.29 -6.45 -5.07
CA TYR A 473 35.10 -6.16 -5.87
C TYR A 473 33.94 -5.57 -5.03
N TYR A 474 33.73 -6.03 -3.80
CA TYR A 474 32.71 -5.45 -2.92
C TYR A 474 33.01 -3.99 -2.57
N THR A 475 34.27 -3.71 -2.23
CA THR A 475 34.74 -2.36 -1.89
C THR A 475 34.68 -1.43 -3.11
N ASP A 476 35.01 -1.96 -4.28
CA ASP A 476 34.92 -1.27 -5.56
C ASP A 476 33.47 -0.95 -5.95
N LEU A 477 32.56 -1.93 -5.82
CA LEU A 477 31.13 -1.75 -6.07
C LEU A 477 30.52 -0.71 -5.12
N ARG A 478 30.87 -0.76 -3.83
CA ARG A 478 30.40 0.22 -2.84
C ARG A 478 30.84 1.64 -3.22
N PHE A 479 32.08 1.81 -3.67
CA PHE A 479 32.59 3.11 -4.11
C PHE A 479 31.85 3.65 -5.35
N VAL A 480 31.54 2.78 -6.32
CA VAL A 480 30.71 3.15 -7.48
C VAL A 480 29.30 3.55 -7.04
N LEU A 481 28.70 2.82 -6.10
CA LEU A 481 27.38 3.12 -5.54
C LEU A 481 27.36 4.45 -4.77
N ASP A 482 28.41 4.75 -3.99
CA ASP A 482 28.53 6.02 -3.26
C ASP A 482 28.67 7.21 -4.23
N SER A 483 29.42 7.03 -5.33
CA SER A 483 29.48 8.04 -6.40
C SER A 483 28.12 8.27 -7.05
N LEU A 484 27.35 7.20 -7.30
CA LEU A 484 26.00 7.28 -7.86
C LEU A 484 25.00 7.90 -6.88
N ARG A 485 25.14 7.65 -5.58
CA ARG A 485 24.28 8.24 -4.53
C ARG A 485 24.33 9.77 -4.58
N SER A 486 25.51 10.35 -4.78
CA SER A 486 25.66 11.82 -4.92
C SER A 486 24.91 12.40 -6.14
N LYS A 487 24.68 11.57 -7.17
CA LYS A 487 24.02 11.94 -8.43
C LYS A 487 22.60 11.36 -8.57
N SER A 488 22.11 10.70 -7.53
CA SER A 488 20.81 10.02 -7.50
C SER A 488 19.65 10.96 -7.83
N PHE A 489 19.74 12.24 -7.45
CA PHE A 489 18.75 13.25 -7.80
C PHE A 489 18.56 13.39 -9.31
N ILE A 490 19.64 13.48 -10.09
CA ILE A 490 19.56 13.60 -11.56
C ILE A 490 18.94 12.34 -12.16
N LEU A 491 19.34 11.16 -11.67
CA LEU A 491 18.79 9.88 -12.11
C LEU A 491 17.28 9.81 -11.84
N LEU A 492 16.85 10.22 -10.66
CA LEU A 492 15.43 10.27 -10.28
C LEU A 492 14.64 11.30 -11.09
N VAL A 493 15.21 12.47 -11.37
CA VAL A 493 14.57 13.50 -12.20
C VAL A 493 14.39 13.01 -13.63
N VAL A 494 15.40 12.36 -14.22
CA VAL A 494 15.30 11.79 -15.57
C VAL A 494 14.29 10.64 -15.59
N PHE A 495 14.37 9.73 -14.62
CA PHE A 495 13.43 8.62 -14.46
C PHE A 495 11.98 9.11 -14.36
N GLY A 496 11.72 9.99 -13.39
CA GLY A 496 10.39 10.53 -13.11
C GLY A 496 9.87 11.40 -14.25
N GLY A 497 10.73 12.21 -14.88
CA GLY A 497 10.36 13.03 -16.02
C GLY A 497 9.93 12.20 -17.24
N VAL A 498 10.69 11.17 -17.58
CA VAL A 498 10.36 10.27 -18.70
C VAL A 498 9.12 9.43 -18.38
N MET A 499 9.02 8.90 -17.16
CA MET A 499 7.85 8.15 -16.72
C MET A 499 6.59 9.01 -16.80
N ALA A 500 6.60 10.22 -16.25
CA ALA A 500 5.46 11.14 -16.28
C ALA A 500 5.08 11.55 -17.71
N ALA A 501 6.06 11.88 -18.55
CA ALA A 501 5.83 12.24 -19.95
C ALA A 501 5.22 11.09 -20.76
N THR A 502 5.77 9.88 -20.59
CA THR A 502 5.29 8.67 -21.27
C THR A 502 3.88 8.31 -20.81
N PHE A 503 3.64 8.31 -19.50
CA PHE A 503 2.32 8.02 -18.94
C PHE A 503 1.28 9.02 -19.44
N THR A 504 1.59 10.31 -19.41
CA THR A 504 0.70 11.37 -19.89
C THR A 504 0.41 11.22 -21.38
N TRP A 505 1.42 10.88 -22.19
CA TRP A 505 1.23 10.63 -23.62
C TRP A 505 0.34 9.41 -23.87
N LEU A 506 0.56 8.29 -23.18
CA LEU A 506 -0.29 7.10 -23.29
C LEU A 506 -1.73 7.38 -22.85
N TYR A 507 -1.90 8.16 -21.78
CA TYR A 507 -3.19 8.52 -21.20
C TYR A 507 -4.04 9.41 -22.13
N ILE A 508 -3.45 10.38 -22.82
CA ILE A 508 -4.20 11.34 -23.68
C ILE A 508 -4.60 10.73 -25.03
N GLY A 509 -4.12 9.52 -25.38
CA GLY A 509 -4.44 8.85 -26.65
C GLY A 509 -3.26 8.15 -27.33
N GLY A 510 -2.08 8.15 -26.71
CA GLY A 510 -0.92 7.42 -27.23
C GLY A 510 -1.17 5.93 -27.40
N LEU A 511 -2.01 5.32 -26.55
CA LEU A 511 -2.35 3.90 -26.67
C LEU A 511 -3.19 3.60 -27.92
N GLU A 512 -4.18 4.44 -28.22
CA GLU A 512 -4.96 4.35 -29.46
C GLU A 512 -4.05 4.51 -30.67
N ALA A 513 -3.12 5.47 -30.64
CA ALA A 513 -2.16 5.68 -31.72
C ALA A 513 -1.25 4.46 -31.96
N VAL A 514 -0.72 3.84 -30.90
CA VAL A 514 0.09 2.61 -30.99
C VAL A 514 -0.73 1.47 -31.57
N ARG A 515 -1.96 1.27 -31.09
CA ARG A 515 -2.84 0.23 -31.61
C ARG A 515 -3.14 0.47 -33.09
N ALA A 516 -3.52 1.68 -33.49
CA ALA A 516 -3.87 2.00 -34.87
C ALA A 516 -2.68 1.76 -35.82
N ASP A 517 -1.48 2.15 -35.41
CA ASP A 517 -0.25 1.88 -36.16
C ASP A 517 0.03 0.37 -36.26
N LEU A 518 -0.06 -0.38 -35.16
CA LEU A 518 0.11 -1.84 -35.18
C LEU A 518 -0.92 -2.52 -36.07
N GLN A 519 -2.20 -2.14 -35.96
CA GLN A 519 -3.27 -2.68 -36.78
C GLN A 519 -3.04 -2.42 -38.28
N SER A 520 -2.45 -1.28 -38.64
CA SER A 520 -2.07 -0.99 -40.03
C SER A 520 -0.93 -1.87 -40.55
N ARG A 521 -0.10 -2.42 -39.66
CA ARG A 521 1.07 -3.24 -39.99
C ARG A 521 0.77 -4.74 -39.99
N VAL A 522 -0.29 -5.17 -39.31
CA VAL A 522 -0.71 -6.58 -39.32
C VAL A 522 -1.34 -6.91 -40.69
N PRO A 523 -0.96 -8.02 -41.35
CA PRO A 523 -1.46 -8.37 -42.68
C PRO A 523 -2.99 -8.41 -42.76
N ALA A 524 -3.56 -8.01 -43.91
CA ALA A 524 -4.99 -7.81 -44.17
C ALA A 524 -5.92 -9.05 -44.03
N ALA A 525 -5.41 -10.19 -43.54
CA ALA A 525 -6.22 -11.37 -43.21
C ALA A 525 -7.14 -11.15 -41.98
N VAL A 526 -6.96 -10.05 -41.25
CA VAL A 526 -7.80 -9.68 -40.10
C VAL A 526 -9.10 -9.03 -40.59
N GLY A 527 -10.05 -9.82 -41.06
CA GLY A 527 -11.33 -9.37 -41.62
C GLY A 527 -12.29 -8.64 -40.66
N GLY A 528 -11.84 -8.23 -39.46
CA GLY A 528 -12.64 -7.53 -38.45
C GLY A 528 -11.84 -6.62 -37.50
N GLY A 529 -10.56 -6.37 -37.79
CA GLY A 529 -9.67 -5.62 -36.90
C GLY A 529 -9.19 -6.42 -35.67
N ILE A 530 -8.23 -5.85 -34.93
CA ILE A 530 -7.72 -6.44 -33.68
C ILE A 530 -8.68 -6.01 -32.57
N ASN A 531 -9.52 -6.92 -32.06
CA ASN A 531 -10.35 -6.61 -30.90
C ASN A 531 -9.52 -6.73 -29.62
N ILE A 532 -9.38 -5.64 -28.87
CA ILE A 532 -8.62 -5.58 -27.63
C ILE A 532 -9.61 -5.32 -26.50
N ILE A 533 -9.57 -6.17 -25.47
CA ILE A 533 -10.43 -6.11 -24.29
C ILE A 533 -9.64 -5.91 -22.99
N THR A 534 -10.32 -5.49 -21.93
CA THR A 534 -9.81 -5.42 -20.55
C THR A 534 -10.56 -6.36 -19.62
N LEU A 535 -9.92 -7.43 -19.16
CA LEU A 535 -10.59 -8.37 -18.25
C LEU A 535 -10.67 -7.82 -16.82
N HIS A 536 -9.72 -6.97 -16.41
CA HIS A 536 -9.77 -6.28 -15.12
C HIS A 536 -10.06 -4.77 -15.30
N PRO A 537 -10.87 -4.14 -14.43
CA PRO A 537 -11.28 -2.73 -14.61
C PRO A 537 -10.10 -1.76 -14.77
N VAL A 538 -9.08 -1.89 -13.92
CA VAL A 538 -7.89 -1.02 -13.95
C VAL A 538 -6.75 -1.50 -14.87
N GLU A 539 -6.98 -2.57 -15.66
CA GLU A 539 -5.90 -3.23 -16.40
C GLU A 539 -5.15 -2.30 -17.35
N ALA A 540 -5.88 -1.48 -18.11
CA ALA A 540 -5.31 -0.53 -19.06
C ALA A 540 -4.40 0.51 -18.37
N LEU A 541 -4.83 1.03 -17.21
CA LEU A 541 -4.05 2.00 -16.44
C LEU A 541 -2.78 1.38 -15.85
N ILE A 542 -2.90 0.19 -15.23
CA ILE A 542 -1.73 -0.56 -14.73
C ILE A 542 -0.72 -0.78 -15.86
N PHE A 543 -1.22 -1.18 -17.02
CA PHE A 543 -0.37 -1.41 -18.18
C PHE A 543 0.42 -0.15 -18.53
N MET A 544 -0.23 1.02 -18.64
CA MET A 544 0.46 2.28 -18.92
C MET A 544 1.51 2.64 -17.86
N VAL A 545 1.21 2.44 -16.58
CA VAL A 545 2.18 2.66 -15.49
C VAL A 545 3.39 1.74 -15.65
N LYS A 546 3.17 0.44 -15.91
CA LYS A 546 4.26 -0.53 -16.11
C LYS A 546 5.14 -0.15 -17.30
N VAL A 547 4.55 0.26 -18.42
CA VAL A 547 5.30 0.71 -19.61
C VAL A 547 6.10 1.97 -19.32
N SER A 548 5.48 2.94 -18.64
CA SER A 548 6.13 4.21 -18.31
C SER A 548 7.29 4.03 -17.34
N LEU A 549 7.16 3.11 -16.38
CA LEU A 549 8.22 2.72 -15.45
C LEU A 549 9.37 2.04 -16.19
N LEU A 550 9.06 1.14 -17.13
CA LEU A 550 10.06 0.46 -17.96
C LEU A 550 10.82 1.46 -18.85
N LEU A 551 10.11 2.38 -19.53
CA LEU A 551 10.74 3.38 -20.39
C LEU A 551 11.52 4.41 -19.57
N GLY A 552 11.04 4.77 -18.38
CA GLY A 552 11.79 5.56 -17.39
C GLY A 552 13.10 4.87 -17.02
N ALA A 553 13.08 3.57 -16.71
CA ALA A 553 14.28 2.81 -16.37
C ALA A 553 15.29 2.75 -17.53
N ILE A 554 14.81 2.53 -18.77
CA ILE A 554 15.66 2.54 -19.97
C ILE A 554 16.29 3.92 -20.18
N ALA A 555 15.54 5.00 -20.00
CA ALA A 555 16.04 6.36 -20.17
C ALA A 555 17.09 6.78 -19.13
N VAL A 556 17.08 6.16 -17.95
CA VAL A 556 18.12 6.37 -16.92
C VAL A 556 19.44 5.74 -17.33
N PHE A 557 19.44 4.65 -18.11
CA PHE A 557 20.63 3.87 -18.39
C PHE A 557 21.81 4.68 -18.98
N PRO A 558 21.63 5.55 -20.00
CA PRO A 558 22.72 6.38 -20.51
C PRO A 558 23.27 7.36 -19.46
N VAL A 559 22.38 7.96 -18.66
CA VAL A 559 22.75 8.93 -17.61
C VAL A 559 23.48 8.23 -16.46
N LEU A 560 23.06 7.01 -16.13
CA LEU A 560 23.71 6.15 -15.15
C LEU A 560 25.13 5.79 -15.59
N LEU A 561 25.33 5.37 -16.85
CA LEU A 561 26.66 5.09 -17.39
C LEU A 561 27.56 6.33 -17.38
N TYR A 562 27.03 7.49 -17.77
CA TYR A 562 27.76 8.76 -17.67
C TYR A 562 28.16 9.10 -16.22
N SER A 563 27.24 8.87 -15.29
CA SER A 563 27.42 9.21 -13.88
C SER A 563 28.41 8.28 -13.17
N ALA A 564 28.41 6.99 -13.52
CA ALA A 564 29.29 5.96 -12.99
C ALA A 564 30.71 6.00 -13.59
N TRP A 565 30.88 6.61 -14.77
CA TRP A 565 32.14 6.59 -15.53
C TRP A 565 33.39 6.96 -14.73
N PRO A 566 33.44 8.08 -13.98
CA PRO A 566 34.65 8.46 -13.24
C PRO A 566 35.04 7.40 -12.20
N ALA A 567 34.05 6.88 -11.46
CA ALA A 567 34.28 5.86 -10.44
C ALA A 567 34.74 4.52 -11.06
N LEU A 568 34.18 4.14 -12.20
CA LEU A 568 34.58 2.93 -12.93
C LEU A 568 36.01 3.03 -13.48
N ARG A 569 36.43 4.22 -13.93
CA ARG A 569 37.80 4.45 -14.40
C ARG A 569 38.80 4.41 -13.25
N ASP A 570 38.48 5.05 -12.14
CA ASP A 570 39.40 5.19 -11.00
C ASP A 570 39.62 3.84 -10.27
N ARG A 571 38.69 2.87 -10.41
CA ARG A 571 38.85 1.47 -9.95
C ARG A 571 39.43 0.51 -11.01
N GLY A 572 39.81 1.00 -12.18
CA GLY A 572 40.44 0.18 -13.22
C GLY A 572 39.51 -0.76 -13.99
N PHE A 573 38.20 -0.76 -13.73
CA PHE A 573 37.23 -1.57 -14.49
C PHE A 573 37.16 -1.19 -15.97
N VAL A 574 37.47 0.06 -16.31
CA VAL A 574 37.50 0.51 -17.69
C VAL A 574 38.80 1.22 -18.02
N ALA A 575 39.57 0.63 -18.94
CA ALA A 575 40.74 1.26 -19.53
C ALA A 575 40.33 2.07 -20.78
N GLY A 576 40.75 3.34 -20.86
CA GLY A 576 40.61 4.14 -22.08
C GLY A 576 40.19 5.59 -21.87
N ARG A 577 40.22 6.37 -22.96
CA ARG A 577 39.75 7.76 -22.96
C ARG A 577 38.24 7.80 -22.83
N ALA A 578 37.69 8.79 -22.11
CA ALA A 578 36.23 8.96 -21.94
C ALA A 578 35.45 8.94 -23.26
N ARG A 579 36.03 9.49 -24.35
CA ARG A 579 35.47 9.44 -25.71
C ARG A 579 35.18 8.01 -26.21
N GLN A 580 35.98 7.03 -25.81
CA GLN A 580 35.81 5.64 -26.24
C GLN A 580 34.55 5.04 -25.61
N VAL A 581 34.25 5.33 -24.35
CA VAL A 581 33.02 4.84 -23.72
C VAL A 581 31.78 5.59 -24.15
N TYR A 582 31.89 6.87 -24.51
CA TYR A 582 30.79 7.53 -25.22
C TYR A 582 30.49 6.89 -26.58
N LEU A 583 31.52 6.44 -27.30
CA LEU A 583 31.33 5.70 -28.55
C LEU A 583 30.70 4.32 -28.31
N TRP A 584 31.06 3.63 -27.21
CA TRP A 584 30.46 2.34 -26.86
C TRP A 584 29.02 2.49 -26.43
N ALA A 585 28.75 3.39 -25.49
CA ALA A 585 27.40 3.70 -25.03
C ALA A 585 26.53 4.20 -26.19
N GLY A 586 27.07 5.06 -27.05
CA GLY A 586 26.36 5.53 -28.25
C GLY A 586 26.11 4.43 -29.29
N ALA A 587 27.06 3.51 -29.50
CA ALA A 587 26.89 2.40 -30.43
C ALA A 587 25.89 1.36 -29.92
N LEU A 588 25.93 1.00 -28.63
CA LEU A 588 24.96 0.12 -27.99
C LEU A 588 23.59 0.78 -27.92
N PHE A 589 23.50 2.06 -27.54
CA PHE A 589 22.22 2.76 -27.57
C PHE A 589 21.63 2.85 -28.99
N GLY A 590 22.46 3.12 -30.00
CA GLY A 590 22.04 3.11 -31.40
C GLY A 590 21.59 1.72 -31.88
N GLY A 591 22.29 0.67 -31.46
CA GLY A 591 21.94 -0.73 -31.69
C GLY A 591 20.60 -1.10 -31.08
N LEU A 592 20.42 -0.80 -29.80
CA LEU A 592 19.20 -0.98 -29.05
C LEU A 592 18.00 -0.29 -29.72
N ILE A 593 18.13 1.00 -30.08
CA ILE A 593 17.06 1.75 -30.77
C ILE A 593 16.79 1.18 -32.17
N GLY A 594 17.82 0.80 -32.91
CA GLY A 594 17.68 0.15 -34.22
C GLY A 594 16.96 -1.20 -34.11
N GLY A 595 17.30 -2.00 -33.10
CA GLY A 595 16.64 -3.27 -32.83
C GLY A 595 15.22 -3.09 -32.30
N PHE A 596 14.93 -2.05 -31.50
CA PHE A 596 13.55 -1.69 -31.12
C PHE A 596 12.74 -1.32 -32.36
N ALA A 597 13.28 -0.52 -33.27
CA ALA A 597 12.60 -0.18 -34.52
C ALA A 597 12.30 -1.43 -35.36
N LEU A 598 13.27 -2.35 -35.49
CA LEU A 598 13.09 -3.62 -36.21
C LEU A 598 12.05 -4.52 -35.52
N GLY A 599 12.14 -4.64 -34.20
CA GLY A 599 11.24 -5.41 -33.35
C GLY A 599 9.79 -4.93 -33.50
N TYR A 600 9.55 -3.64 -33.31
CA TYR A 600 8.22 -3.03 -33.37
C TYR A 600 7.63 -3.01 -34.79
N THR A 601 8.41 -2.66 -35.81
CA THR A 601 7.88 -2.45 -37.16
C THR A 601 7.72 -3.73 -37.97
N THR A 602 8.56 -4.74 -37.71
CA THR A 602 8.66 -5.93 -38.56
C THR A 602 8.36 -7.21 -37.80
N ILE A 603 9.02 -7.44 -36.65
CA ILE A 603 8.92 -8.72 -35.95
C ILE A 603 7.60 -8.87 -35.20
N ALA A 604 7.19 -7.87 -34.42
CA ALA A 604 5.94 -7.92 -33.68
C ALA A 604 4.72 -8.10 -34.62
N PRO A 605 4.58 -7.33 -35.72
CA PRO A 605 3.46 -7.51 -36.65
C PRO A 605 3.51 -8.85 -37.39
N ALA A 606 4.70 -9.39 -37.68
CA ALA A 606 4.85 -10.70 -38.31
C ALA A 606 4.39 -11.84 -37.38
N ILE A 607 4.77 -11.80 -36.10
CA ILE A 607 4.34 -12.78 -35.09
C ILE A 607 2.83 -12.69 -34.88
N ILE A 608 2.29 -11.48 -34.71
CA ILE A 608 0.85 -11.26 -34.55
C ILE A 608 0.11 -11.75 -35.80
N GLY A 609 0.59 -11.40 -36.99
CA GLY A 609 -0.01 -11.86 -38.25
C GLY A 609 -0.04 -13.39 -38.38
N TRP A 610 1.03 -14.06 -37.95
CA TRP A 610 1.08 -15.53 -37.91
C TRP A 610 0.06 -16.11 -36.93
N LEU A 611 0.02 -15.60 -35.68
CA LEU A 611 -0.94 -16.04 -34.66
C LEU A 611 -2.39 -15.83 -35.10
N VAL A 612 -2.69 -14.68 -35.72
CA VAL A 612 -4.03 -14.38 -36.25
C VAL A 612 -4.39 -15.33 -37.38
N THR A 613 -3.46 -15.59 -38.30
CA THR A 613 -3.71 -16.51 -39.42
C THR A 613 -3.97 -17.92 -38.93
N ASP A 614 -3.21 -18.39 -37.94
CA ASP A 614 -3.39 -19.71 -37.33
C ASP A 614 -4.76 -19.84 -36.64
N ALA A 615 -5.13 -18.84 -35.82
CA ALA A 615 -6.42 -18.82 -35.14
C ALA A 615 -7.61 -18.72 -36.12
N ALA A 616 -7.47 -17.92 -37.19
CA ALA A 616 -8.48 -17.80 -38.23
C ALA A 616 -8.68 -19.12 -39.00
N ASN A 617 -7.60 -19.87 -39.25
CA ASN A 617 -7.68 -21.19 -39.88
C ASN A 617 -8.39 -22.24 -38.99
N ALA A 618 -8.44 -22.00 -37.68
CA ALA A 618 -9.11 -22.85 -36.70
C ALA A 618 -10.56 -22.40 -36.39
N ASP A 619 -11.12 -21.46 -37.16
CA ASP A 619 -12.45 -20.86 -36.94
C ASP A 619 -12.65 -20.27 -35.52
N MET A 620 -11.57 -19.77 -34.92
CA MET A 620 -11.61 -19.15 -33.58
C MET A 620 -11.97 -17.66 -33.65
N ILE A 621 -12.74 -17.18 -32.68
CA ILE A 621 -12.95 -15.74 -32.47
C ILE A 621 -11.70 -15.16 -31.80
N ILE A 622 -11.11 -14.14 -32.42
CA ILE A 622 -9.84 -13.57 -31.99
C ILE A 622 -10.10 -12.31 -31.17
N THR A 623 -9.88 -12.43 -29.86
CA THR A 623 -9.96 -11.31 -28.91
C THR A 623 -8.70 -11.30 -28.07
N TYR A 624 -8.09 -10.13 -27.92
CA TYR A 624 -6.85 -9.97 -27.19
C TYR A 624 -7.06 -9.22 -25.88
N GLN A 625 -6.53 -9.75 -24.79
CA GLN A 625 -6.41 -8.99 -23.56
C GLN A 625 -5.34 -7.89 -23.72
N VAL A 626 -5.62 -6.65 -23.29
CA VAL A 626 -4.70 -5.52 -23.48
C VAL A 626 -3.32 -5.79 -22.89
N SER A 627 -3.24 -6.36 -21.68
CA SER A 627 -1.95 -6.62 -21.03
C SER A 627 -1.13 -7.61 -21.86
N ASP A 628 -1.71 -8.73 -22.26
CA ASP A 628 -1.01 -9.79 -22.98
C ASP A 628 -0.58 -9.35 -24.37
N PHE A 629 -1.47 -8.67 -25.11
CA PHE A 629 -1.18 -8.17 -26.44
C PHE A 629 -0.05 -7.16 -26.42
N MET A 630 -0.14 -6.17 -25.54
CA MET A 630 0.86 -5.12 -25.50
C MET A 630 2.19 -5.63 -24.90
N TRP A 631 2.17 -6.57 -23.95
CA TRP A 631 3.40 -7.22 -23.48
C TRP A 631 4.05 -8.07 -24.56
N LEU A 632 3.28 -8.77 -25.40
CA LEU A 632 3.82 -9.46 -26.56
C LEU A 632 4.56 -8.47 -27.47
N VAL A 633 3.95 -7.31 -27.79
CA VAL A 633 4.60 -6.26 -28.59
C VAL A 633 5.86 -5.71 -27.90
N ILE A 634 5.80 -5.45 -26.59
CA ILE A 634 6.93 -4.92 -25.83
C ILE A 634 8.08 -5.92 -25.76
N PHE A 635 7.82 -7.19 -25.46
CA PHE A 635 8.87 -8.20 -25.37
C PHE A 635 9.50 -8.49 -26.73
N THR A 636 8.72 -8.51 -27.80
CA THR A 636 9.24 -8.65 -29.17
C THR A 636 9.97 -7.39 -29.63
N THR A 637 9.65 -6.21 -29.11
CA THR A 637 10.37 -4.97 -29.41
C THR A 637 11.69 -4.90 -28.64
N ILE A 638 11.62 -5.02 -27.31
CA ILE A 638 12.76 -4.88 -26.41
C ILE A 638 13.73 -6.04 -26.56
N GLY A 639 13.21 -7.27 -26.64
CA GLY A 639 14.02 -8.46 -26.82
C GLY A 639 14.87 -8.36 -28.07
N ILE A 640 14.30 -7.91 -29.19
CA ILE A 640 15.03 -7.71 -30.44
C ILE A 640 16.06 -6.59 -30.35
N GLY A 641 15.75 -5.51 -29.62
CA GLY A 641 16.74 -4.48 -29.27
C GLY A 641 17.96 -5.05 -28.56
N LEU A 642 17.74 -5.80 -27.48
CA LEU A 642 18.83 -6.42 -26.71
C LEU A 642 19.61 -7.44 -27.54
N LEU A 643 18.92 -8.19 -28.40
CA LEU A 643 19.54 -9.14 -29.34
C LEU A 643 20.40 -8.43 -30.40
N ALA A 644 19.98 -7.26 -30.89
CA ALA A 644 20.75 -6.47 -31.85
C ALA A 644 22.06 -5.92 -31.26
N ASP A 645 22.10 -5.70 -29.95
CA ASP A 645 23.30 -5.24 -29.25
C ASP A 645 24.38 -6.31 -29.09
N ILE A 646 24.04 -7.60 -29.18
CA ILE A 646 25.02 -8.69 -29.02
C ILE A 646 26.13 -8.63 -30.08
N PRO A 647 25.83 -8.57 -31.40
CA PRO A 647 26.85 -8.37 -32.43
C PRO A 647 27.66 -7.08 -32.26
N ILE A 648 27.01 -5.99 -31.83
CA ILE A 648 27.66 -4.69 -31.64
C ILE A 648 28.65 -4.77 -30.47
N LEU A 649 28.23 -5.37 -29.35
CA LEU A 649 29.09 -5.60 -28.19
C LEU A 649 30.30 -6.46 -28.57
N MET A 650 30.12 -7.51 -29.38
CA MET A 650 31.23 -8.34 -29.85
C MET A 650 32.25 -7.55 -30.68
N LEU A 651 31.80 -6.66 -31.57
CA LEU A 651 32.67 -5.77 -32.34
C LEU A 651 33.43 -4.78 -31.45
N LEU A 652 32.74 -4.22 -30.46
CA LEU A 652 33.34 -3.32 -29.49
C LEU A 652 34.40 -4.04 -28.66
N LEU A 653 34.10 -5.22 -28.13
CA LEU A 653 35.05 -6.05 -27.37
C LEU A 653 36.26 -6.45 -28.22
N ASN A 654 36.09 -6.75 -29.51
CA ASN A 654 37.23 -6.99 -30.40
C ASN A 654 38.14 -5.77 -30.53
N LYS A 655 37.56 -4.57 -30.59
CA LYS A 655 38.30 -3.30 -30.57
C LYS A 655 38.96 -2.98 -29.23
N SER A 656 38.59 -3.67 -28.14
CA SER A 656 39.24 -3.59 -26.83
C SER A 656 40.25 -4.71 -26.58
N GLY A 657 40.50 -5.58 -27.56
CA GLY A 657 41.56 -6.59 -27.49
C GLY A 657 41.09 -8.03 -27.28
N VAL A 658 39.80 -8.35 -27.46
CA VAL A 658 39.31 -9.73 -27.49
C VAL A 658 39.36 -10.29 -28.92
N PRO A 659 40.28 -11.22 -29.26
CA PRO A 659 40.45 -11.69 -30.63
C PRO A 659 39.28 -12.53 -31.11
N TYR A 660 39.07 -12.58 -32.43
CA TYR A 660 38.05 -13.44 -33.07
C TYR A 660 38.15 -14.91 -32.63
N ASP A 661 39.37 -15.44 -32.57
CA ASP A 661 39.62 -16.83 -32.16
C ASP A 661 39.23 -17.10 -30.71
N GLY A 662 39.29 -16.08 -29.85
CA GLY A 662 38.81 -16.16 -28.47
C GLY A 662 37.30 -16.35 -28.39
N PHE A 663 36.53 -15.57 -29.16
CA PHE A 663 35.07 -15.75 -29.27
C PHE A 663 34.71 -17.11 -29.88
N ARG A 664 35.36 -17.47 -30.98
CA ARG A 664 35.09 -18.74 -31.68
C ARG A 664 35.46 -19.96 -30.83
N GLY A 665 36.59 -19.92 -30.13
CA GLY A 665 37.08 -21.03 -29.31
C GLY A 665 36.18 -21.30 -28.11
N ARG A 666 35.62 -20.24 -27.51
CA ARG A 666 34.82 -20.30 -26.27
C ARG A 666 33.30 -20.37 -26.49
N TRP A 667 32.86 -20.72 -27.69
CA TRP A 667 31.43 -20.72 -28.02
C TRP A 667 30.61 -21.69 -27.14
N ARG A 668 31.22 -22.78 -26.68
CA ARG A 668 30.57 -23.79 -25.82
C ARG A 668 30.33 -23.23 -24.43
N GLU A 669 31.32 -22.56 -23.87
CA GLU A 669 31.28 -21.90 -22.57
C GLU A 669 30.26 -20.78 -22.58
N VAL A 670 30.19 -19.99 -23.66
CA VAL A 670 29.15 -18.97 -23.85
C VAL A 670 27.76 -19.62 -23.93
N THR A 671 27.62 -20.73 -24.65
CA THR A 671 26.33 -21.45 -24.74
C THR A 671 25.88 -21.93 -23.37
N VAL A 672 26.77 -22.55 -22.60
CA VAL A 672 26.48 -23.02 -21.23
C VAL A 672 26.16 -21.84 -20.31
N GLY A 673 26.90 -20.73 -20.43
CA GLY A 673 26.63 -19.51 -19.68
C GLY A 673 25.25 -18.90 -19.98
N ILE A 674 24.87 -18.82 -21.25
CA ILE A 674 23.54 -18.34 -21.67
C ILE A 674 22.45 -19.29 -21.16
N MET A 675 22.66 -20.60 -21.27
CA MET A 675 21.70 -21.59 -20.80
C MET A 675 21.53 -21.55 -19.28
N LEU A 676 22.63 -21.35 -18.54
CA LEU A 676 22.61 -21.20 -17.08
C LEU A 676 21.89 -19.90 -16.68
N ALA A 677 22.16 -18.79 -17.37
CA ALA A 677 21.41 -17.55 -17.16
C ALA A 677 19.92 -17.74 -17.47
N ALA A 678 19.57 -18.36 -18.60
CA ALA A 678 18.19 -18.65 -18.96
C ALA A 678 17.51 -19.56 -17.93
N ALA A 679 18.19 -20.56 -17.38
CA ALA A 679 17.67 -21.43 -16.34
C ALA A 679 17.37 -20.68 -15.02
N VAL A 680 18.11 -19.60 -14.73
CA VAL A 680 17.88 -18.75 -13.55
C VAL A 680 16.73 -17.76 -13.78
N PHE A 681 16.62 -17.19 -14.98
CA PHE A 681 15.67 -16.11 -15.28
C PHE A 681 14.34 -16.57 -15.90
N THR A 682 14.24 -17.81 -16.39
CA THR A 682 12.99 -18.37 -16.92
C THR A 682 12.31 -19.28 -15.89
N PRO A 683 10.97 -19.37 -15.88
CA PRO A 683 10.24 -20.37 -15.08
C PRO A 683 10.72 -21.79 -15.42
N ALA A 684 10.61 -22.72 -14.47
CA ALA A 684 11.23 -24.06 -14.46
C ALA A 684 10.77 -25.07 -15.55
N ASP A 685 10.62 -24.66 -16.80
CA ASP A 685 10.41 -25.52 -17.97
C ASP A 685 11.61 -25.45 -18.93
N VAL A 686 12.03 -26.62 -19.40
CA VAL A 686 13.09 -26.80 -20.38
C VAL A 686 12.73 -26.12 -21.70
N ILE A 687 11.44 -26.11 -22.07
CA ILE A 687 10.98 -25.49 -23.33
C ILE A 687 11.21 -23.97 -23.30
N THR A 688 10.84 -23.29 -22.21
CA THR A 688 11.05 -21.84 -22.07
C THR A 688 12.54 -21.49 -22.01
N MET A 689 13.35 -22.34 -21.39
CA MET A 689 14.80 -22.19 -21.38
C MET A 689 15.39 -22.24 -22.80
N PHE A 690 14.99 -23.22 -23.63
CA PHE A 690 15.44 -23.31 -25.02
C PHE A 690 14.91 -22.17 -25.89
N LEU A 691 13.68 -21.73 -25.66
CA LEU A 691 13.05 -20.63 -26.39
C LEU A 691 13.81 -19.31 -26.21
N VAL A 692 14.40 -19.08 -25.03
CA VAL A 692 15.28 -17.91 -24.77
C VAL A 692 16.71 -18.14 -25.29
N THR A 693 17.25 -19.35 -25.09
CA THR A 693 18.64 -19.67 -25.44
C THR A 693 18.87 -19.65 -26.96
N LEU A 694 17.92 -20.15 -27.76
CA LEU A 694 18.07 -20.26 -29.22
C LEU A 694 18.26 -18.91 -29.92
N PRO A 695 17.41 -17.87 -29.70
CA PRO A 695 17.63 -16.54 -30.27
C PRO A 695 18.96 -15.91 -29.84
N LEU A 696 19.34 -16.06 -28.56
CA LEU A 696 20.61 -15.55 -28.04
C LEU A 696 21.80 -16.22 -28.74
N MET A 697 21.78 -17.54 -28.88
CA MET A 697 22.83 -18.27 -29.60
C MET A 697 22.86 -17.96 -31.10
N ALA A 698 21.71 -17.76 -31.73
CA ALA A 698 21.64 -17.35 -33.13
C ALA A 698 22.29 -15.98 -33.35
N THR A 699 22.00 -15.01 -32.48
CA THR A 699 22.59 -13.66 -32.57
C THR A 699 24.08 -13.64 -32.23
N TYR A 700 24.53 -14.46 -31.28
CA TYR A 700 25.96 -14.69 -31.04
C TYR A 700 26.66 -15.25 -32.28
N GLY A 701 26.02 -16.22 -32.96
CA GLY A 701 26.48 -16.76 -34.24
C GLY A 701 26.54 -15.71 -35.35
N ILE A 702 25.54 -14.82 -35.45
CA ILE A 702 25.55 -13.66 -36.35
C ILE A 702 26.72 -12.74 -36.01
N GLY A 703 26.96 -12.45 -34.73
CA GLY A 703 28.09 -11.66 -34.25
C GLY A 703 29.44 -12.26 -34.64
N LEU A 704 29.61 -13.58 -34.51
CA LEU A 704 30.80 -14.30 -35.01
C LEU A 704 30.95 -14.18 -36.53
N GLY A 705 29.85 -14.27 -37.29
CA GLY A 705 29.86 -14.08 -38.74
C GLY A 705 30.29 -12.67 -39.15
N VAL A 706 29.78 -11.65 -38.45
CA VAL A 706 30.16 -10.25 -38.67
C VAL A 706 31.63 -10.04 -38.33
N LEU A 707 32.11 -10.54 -37.19
CA LEU A 707 33.52 -10.48 -36.83
C LEU A 707 34.40 -11.20 -37.84
N PHE A 708 33.98 -12.36 -38.35
CA PHE A 708 34.72 -13.09 -39.38
C PHE A 708 34.91 -12.24 -40.64
N LEU A 709 33.87 -11.53 -41.09
CA LEU A 709 33.94 -10.62 -42.23
C LEU A 709 34.85 -9.42 -41.96
N VAL A 710 34.71 -8.78 -40.79
CA VAL A 710 35.48 -7.57 -40.42
C VAL A 710 36.96 -7.87 -40.21
N THR A 711 37.29 -9.00 -39.57
CA THR A 711 38.66 -9.41 -39.24
C THR A 711 39.34 -10.27 -40.31
N ALA A 712 38.66 -10.52 -41.43
CA ALA A 712 39.07 -11.46 -42.48
C ALA A 712 39.44 -12.85 -41.93
N GLY A 713 38.58 -13.37 -41.04
CA GLY A 713 38.76 -14.65 -40.36
C GLY A 713 39.86 -14.63 -39.31
N GLY A 714 39.93 -13.60 -38.48
CA GLY A 714 40.90 -13.47 -37.38
C GLY A 714 42.31 -13.05 -37.80
N ARG A 715 42.54 -12.74 -39.09
CA ARG A 715 43.87 -12.34 -39.58
C ARG A 715 44.22 -10.88 -39.28
N ARG A 716 43.21 -10.05 -39.02
CA ARG A 716 43.34 -8.60 -38.77
C ARG A 716 42.33 -8.16 -37.72
N ASP A 717 42.60 -8.45 -36.45
CA ASP A 717 41.79 -7.93 -35.34
C ASP A 717 41.86 -6.38 -35.28
N LEU A 718 40.80 -5.75 -34.77
CA LEU A 718 40.67 -4.28 -34.72
C LEU A 718 41.65 -3.63 -33.72
N SER A 719 42.18 -4.41 -32.79
CA SER A 719 43.21 -4.01 -31.82
C SER A 719 44.08 -5.22 -31.44
N PRO A 720 45.32 -5.01 -30.96
CA PRO A 720 46.15 -6.09 -30.44
C PRO A 720 45.45 -6.84 -29.29
N PRO A 721 45.71 -8.15 -29.10
CA PRO A 721 45.14 -8.91 -27.99
C PRO A 721 45.52 -8.30 -26.64
N ALA A 722 44.54 -8.13 -25.76
CA ALA A 722 44.80 -7.67 -24.39
C ALA A 722 45.49 -8.77 -23.58
N GLU A 723 46.41 -8.42 -22.67
CA GLU A 723 47.16 -9.37 -21.82
C GLU A 723 46.25 -10.31 -20.99
N ILE A 724 45.02 -9.85 -20.69
CA ILE A 724 43.99 -10.61 -19.94
C ILE A 724 43.50 -11.85 -20.72
N VAL A 725 43.65 -11.89 -22.05
CA VAL A 725 43.19 -13.00 -22.89
C VAL A 725 44.29 -14.06 -23.12
N GLY A 726 45.53 -13.78 -22.69
CA GLY A 726 46.69 -14.64 -22.91
C GLY A 726 47.01 -15.65 -21.79
N ARG A 727 46.18 -15.78 -20.76
CA ARG A 727 46.33 -16.76 -19.67
C ARG A 727 45.27 -17.85 -19.74
#